data_AF-A0A3R9F080-F1
#
_entry.id   AF-A0A3R9F080-F1
#
_cell.length_a   1.000
_cell.length_b   1.000
_cell.length_c   1.000
_cell.angle_alpha   90.00
_cell.angle_beta   90.00
_cell.angle_gamma   90.00
#
_symmetry.space_group_name_H-M   'P 1'
#
loop_
_entity.id
_entity.type
_entity.pdbx_description
1 polymer ?
#
loop_
_entity_poly.entity_id
_entity_poly.type
_entity_poly.pdbx_seq_one_letter_code
_entity_poly.pdbx_strand_id
1 'polypeptide(L)'
;MGTNAKTAHTPYAIAPANGGELPTIDEPPPPEVVNEPVTLDPGQLPVTPIPLTPDVGHAYGEPVLVGGADLLASTATLVSYHGTNGPRSVLHARVEEDAEAKLLDALNISPEMVPTQVEQQVTGRLPVDETHNVAEKIITAAKSVNHHLVNGTQGTQPTTAKKIDAAKAALDALKKDLGDGASQVEQAMLEHYLARLQAVQHAVAAGTPVEHVTPFLHEGTALVTVMVPALPPEAAGASAVAVLRDATRIKPTLDTSTGQASWDGARATNVLGKEYAIDLGDGYQAVYRPYGINDPTTTEYSLRGRLEVIAPAGEGNGPELVQRLGRLNLANRPMTRDEGEYSYLTANVTAQSLGGDAEVAGARVTGDHLEEMVRQEIFHERAHEAVGMTEPQLVAFAKNIQLEAHTRALPAKVQVLRDALAKATGFADGAALAVSPGYDPAPRRSAGWLTWTRFDVGNSLGKLSSMVASRSLVHATSFAGLKAMLATGVLASTERRTTMGTHQNIGMSESADKLTGGASSVFLRVRKTSSVTSGPKLVWDQPERLLSRADYYGANGDTYGVVNPAKISQYGAKSTKDPFKIAKFGGSSNEVMFADGIDLLGAEGPSRILCSNTTQRDEIRAMLQAKGVTAIAGKPIEEVVIA
;
A
#
# COMPACT_ATOMS: atom_id res chain seq x y z
N MET A 1 44.46 -46.63 -33.95
CA MET A 1 45.29 -47.19 -35.04
C MET A 1 45.12 -46.32 -36.28
N GLY A 2 46.23 -45.85 -36.87
CA GLY A 2 46.34 -45.26 -38.22
C GLY A 2 45.95 -43.78 -38.34
N THR A 3 46.81 -42.77 -38.12
CA THR A 3 47.98 -42.23 -38.86
C THR A 3 47.68 -41.21 -39.98
N ASN A 4 48.09 -39.96 -39.70
CA ASN A 4 48.98 -39.07 -40.47
C ASN A 4 48.63 -38.55 -41.88
N ALA A 5 48.60 -37.22 -42.02
CA ALA A 5 49.47 -36.38 -42.89
C ALA A 5 49.10 -34.89 -42.69
N LYS A 6 49.97 -34.02 -42.15
CA LYS A 6 51.17 -33.34 -42.70
C LYS A 6 50.88 -32.03 -43.46
N THR A 7 51.22 -30.90 -42.82
CA THR A 7 51.98 -29.73 -43.38
C THR A 7 52.22 -28.76 -42.19
N ALA A 8 53.39 -28.71 -41.55
CA ALA A 8 54.71 -28.16 -41.93
C ALA A 8 54.81 -26.63 -41.83
N HIS A 9 55.46 -26.18 -40.75
CA HIS A 9 55.84 -24.82 -40.39
C HIS A 9 57.02 -24.30 -41.22
N THR A 10 57.10 -22.97 -41.39
CA THR A 10 58.34 -22.25 -41.74
C THR A 10 58.78 -21.39 -40.54
N PRO A 11 60.01 -21.57 -40.01
CA PRO A 11 60.54 -20.86 -38.84
C PRO A 11 61.57 -19.80 -39.22
N TYR A 12 61.61 -18.65 -38.52
CA TYR A 12 62.79 -17.78 -38.35
C TYR A 12 62.44 -16.77 -37.23
N ALA A 13 63.31 -16.31 -36.33
CA ALA A 13 64.55 -16.74 -35.74
C ALA A 13 64.77 -15.74 -34.59
N ILE A 14 65.13 -16.21 -33.39
CA ILE A 14 65.48 -15.34 -32.26
C ILE A 14 67.01 -15.18 -32.30
N ALA A 15 67.48 -13.94 -32.39
CA ALA A 15 68.86 -13.54 -32.10
C ALA A 15 68.84 -12.44 -31.02
N PRO A 16 69.91 -12.31 -30.20
CA PRO A 16 69.82 -11.82 -28.83
C PRO A 16 69.97 -10.30 -28.68
N ALA A 17 69.63 -9.87 -27.46
CA ALA A 17 69.58 -8.53 -26.88
C ALA A 17 70.68 -7.52 -27.32
N ASN A 18 70.24 -6.28 -27.52
CA ASN A 18 71.03 -5.08 -27.26
C ASN A 18 70.17 -4.08 -26.48
N GLY A 19 70.74 -3.57 -25.38
CA GLY A 19 70.06 -2.74 -24.39
C GLY A 19 69.62 -1.37 -24.91
N GLY A 20 68.49 -0.90 -24.38
CA GLY A 20 67.95 0.44 -24.53
C GLY A 20 66.74 0.57 -23.61
N GLU A 21 66.64 1.69 -22.91
CA GLU A 21 65.70 1.98 -21.82
C GLU A 21 64.23 1.63 -22.12
N LEU A 22 63.51 1.16 -21.09
CA LEU A 22 62.05 0.98 -21.12
C LEU A 22 61.37 2.35 -21.24
N PRO A 23 60.55 2.61 -22.29
CA PRO A 23 59.71 3.79 -22.33
C PRO A 23 58.52 3.61 -21.39
N THR A 24 58.24 4.65 -20.60
CA THR A 24 56.98 4.83 -19.87
C THR A 24 55.81 4.83 -20.84
N ILE A 25 54.89 3.89 -20.65
CA ILE A 25 53.61 3.86 -21.37
C ILE A 25 52.66 4.79 -20.61
N ASP A 26 52.37 5.96 -21.17
CA ASP A 26 51.25 6.78 -20.74
C ASP A 26 49.95 5.98 -20.95
N GLU A 27 49.22 5.77 -19.86
CA GLU A 27 47.90 5.17 -19.87
C GLU A 27 46.95 6.09 -20.67
N PRO A 28 46.27 5.60 -21.72
CA PRO A 28 45.32 6.44 -22.44
C PRO A 28 44.18 6.81 -21.49
N PRO A 29 43.68 8.06 -21.52
CA PRO A 29 42.57 8.45 -20.68
C PRO A 29 41.37 7.53 -20.95
N PRO A 30 40.59 7.18 -19.91
CA PRO A 30 39.40 6.35 -20.08
C PRO A 30 38.47 7.01 -21.11
N PRO A 31 37.81 6.22 -21.98
CA PRO A 31 36.90 6.77 -22.96
C PRO A 31 35.82 7.58 -22.24
N GLU A 32 35.68 8.84 -22.63
CA GLU A 32 34.55 9.67 -22.23
C GLU A 32 33.27 8.92 -22.59
N VAL A 33 32.52 8.50 -21.56
CA VAL A 33 31.15 8.04 -21.73
C VAL A 33 30.33 9.26 -22.11
N VAL A 34 30.21 9.49 -23.42
CA VAL A 34 29.26 10.45 -23.96
C VAL A 34 27.87 9.91 -23.60
N ASN A 35 27.29 10.43 -22.53
CA ASN A 35 25.88 10.25 -22.22
C ASN A 35 25.07 11.03 -23.26
N GLU A 36 24.93 10.48 -24.46
CA GLU A 36 23.89 10.94 -25.37
C GLU A 36 22.53 10.69 -24.69
N PRO A 37 21.67 11.72 -24.56
CA PRO A 37 20.34 11.52 -24.00
C PRO A 37 19.57 10.59 -24.94
N VAL A 38 19.24 9.39 -24.45
CA VAL A 38 18.35 8.46 -25.16
C VAL A 38 17.02 9.17 -25.43
N THR A 39 16.78 9.55 -26.68
CA THR A 39 15.48 10.05 -27.12
C THR A 39 14.50 8.87 -27.12
N LEU A 40 13.64 8.82 -26.10
CA LEU A 40 12.56 7.86 -26.01
C LEU A 40 11.44 8.20 -27.00
N ASP A 41 10.86 7.19 -27.64
CA ASP A 41 9.67 7.37 -28.44
C ASP A 41 8.51 7.89 -27.57
N PRO A 42 7.60 8.74 -28.10
CA PRO A 42 6.50 9.31 -27.31
C PRO A 42 5.61 8.28 -26.58
N GLY A 43 5.50 7.05 -27.10
CA GLY A 43 4.79 5.93 -26.49
C GLY A 43 5.49 5.31 -25.27
N GLN A 44 6.82 5.42 -25.22
CA GLN A 44 7.68 4.90 -24.14
C GLN A 44 7.78 5.87 -22.94
N LEU A 45 7.23 7.07 -23.06
CA LEU A 45 7.13 8.00 -21.93
C LEU A 45 6.18 7.45 -20.86
N PRO A 46 6.45 7.71 -19.56
CA PRO A 46 5.60 7.25 -18.49
C PRO A 46 4.22 7.92 -18.54
N VAL A 47 3.16 7.16 -18.26
CA VAL A 47 1.78 7.66 -18.13
C VAL A 47 1.66 8.56 -16.91
N THR A 48 2.23 8.11 -15.80
CA THR A 48 2.36 8.88 -14.55
C THR A 48 3.82 8.83 -14.10
N PRO A 49 4.49 9.99 -13.93
CA PRO A 49 5.85 9.99 -13.38
C PRO A 49 5.83 9.50 -11.93
N ILE A 50 6.91 8.82 -11.51
CA ILE A 50 7.10 8.44 -10.11
C ILE A 50 7.74 9.65 -9.39
N PRO A 51 7.13 10.17 -8.32
CA PRO A 51 7.70 11.28 -7.56
C PRO A 51 9.03 10.86 -6.92
N LEU A 52 10.04 11.73 -6.98
CA LEU A 52 11.31 11.49 -6.28
C LEU A 52 11.12 11.46 -4.77
N THR A 53 10.41 12.47 -4.26
CA THR A 53 10.09 12.68 -2.85
C THR A 53 8.56 12.77 -2.70
N PRO A 54 7.87 11.67 -2.35
CA PRO A 54 6.44 11.73 -2.11
C PRO A 54 6.11 12.69 -0.95
N ASP A 55 4.99 13.40 -1.04
CA ASP A 55 4.58 14.37 -0.02
C ASP A 55 4.51 13.74 1.39
N VAL A 56 5.34 14.25 2.30
CA VAL A 56 5.42 13.73 3.67
C VAL A 56 4.16 14.09 4.45
N GLY A 57 3.60 13.09 5.13
CA GLY A 57 2.39 13.22 5.92
C GLY A 57 1.10 13.15 5.11
N HIS A 58 1.18 13.03 3.77
CA HIS A 58 -0.01 12.99 2.94
C HIS A 58 -0.70 11.62 3.06
N ALA A 59 -1.73 11.53 3.90
CA ALA A 59 -2.26 10.25 4.41
C ALA A 59 -2.66 9.24 3.33
N TYR A 60 -3.29 9.70 2.23
CA TYR A 60 -3.74 8.80 1.16
C TYR A 60 -2.64 8.47 0.13
N GLY A 61 -1.51 9.18 0.16
CA GLY A 61 -0.34 8.97 -0.70
C GLY A 61 -0.49 9.38 -2.16
N GLU A 62 0.51 9.05 -2.95
CA GLU A 62 0.56 9.30 -4.38
C GLU A 62 0.33 8.00 -5.16
N PRO A 63 -0.72 7.92 -6.00
CA PRO A 63 -0.94 6.77 -6.84
C PRO A 63 0.06 6.75 -8.00
N VAL A 64 0.57 5.56 -8.31
CA VAL A 64 1.48 5.34 -9.44
C VAL A 64 1.01 4.13 -10.26
N LEU A 65 1.20 4.21 -11.58
CA LEU A 65 1.04 3.05 -12.45
C LEU A 65 2.39 2.39 -12.69
N VAL A 66 2.47 1.11 -12.36
CA VAL A 66 3.63 0.26 -12.61
C VAL A 66 3.39 -0.47 -13.93
N GLY A 67 4.42 -0.62 -14.76
CA GLY A 67 4.31 -1.34 -16.03
C GLY A 67 3.91 -2.81 -15.85
N GLY A 68 3.57 -3.49 -16.93
CA GLY A 68 3.14 -4.89 -16.91
C GLY A 68 1.81 -5.16 -16.19
N ALA A 69 1.56 -6.43 -15.88
CA ALA A 69 0.29 -6.94 -15.32
C ALA A 69 0.47 -7.71 -13.99
N ASP A 70 1.61 -7.52 -13.31
CA ASP A 70 1.91 -8.27 -12.08
C ASP A 70 1.17 -7.73 -10.85
N LEU A 71 0.73 -6.46 -10.90
CA LEU A 71 -0.04 -5.80 -9.84
C LEU A 71 -1.50 -5.67 -10.27
N LEU A 72 -2.41 -5.76 -9.31
CA LEU A 72 -3.85 -5.61 -9.51
C LEU A 72 -4.13 -4.24 -10.10
N ALA A 73 -4.75 -4.21 -11.28
CA ALA A 73 -4.98 -3.01 -12.09
C ALA A 73 -3.71 -2.20 -12.41
N SER A 74 -2.53 -2.80 -12.27
CA SER A 74 -1.22 -2.18 -12.44
C SER A 74 -0.97 -0.97 -11.54
N THR A 75 -1.67 -0.88 -10.41
CA THR A 75 -1.58 0.27 -9.49
C THR A 75 -0.72 -0.04 -8.27
N ALA A 76 -0.05 1.00 -7.79
CA ALA A 76 0.52 1.05 -6.45
C ALA A 76 0.31 2.45 -5.83
N THR A 77 0.54 2.58 -4.54
CA THR A 77 0.46 3.87 -3.84
C THR A 77 1.69 4.10 -2.99
N LEU A 78 2.41 5.18 -3.28
CA LEU A 78 3.53 5.66 -2.48
C LEU A 78 3.00 6.52 -1.33
N VAL A 79 3.29 6.14 -0.09
CA VAL A 79 2.92 6.93 1.09
C VAL A 79 4.20 7.26 1.85
N SER A 80 4.43 8.54 2.13
CA SER A 80 5.53 9.01 2.98
C SER A 80 4.96 9.53 4.29
N TYR A 81 5.27 8.86 5.40
CA TYR A 81 4.80 9.23 6.74
C TYR A 81 5.81 10.14 7.44
N HIS A 82 5.32 11.05 8.30
CA HIS A 82 6.21 11.69 9.26
C HIS A 82 6.77 10.65 10.24
N GLY A 83 8.10 10.61 10.39
CA GLY A 83 8.78 9.73 11.35
C GLY A 83 9.74 10.52 12.24
N THR A 84 10.11 9.94 13.39
CA THR A 84 11.01 10.55 14.37
C THR A 84 12.43 10.76 13.84
N ASN A 85 12.92 9.85 13.00
CA ASN A 85 14.26 9.90 12.38
C ASN A 85 14.21 10.30 10.91
N GLY A 86 13.22 11.10 10.52
CA GLY A 86 12.94 11.47 9.14
C GLY A 86 11.78 10.68 8.51
N PRO A 87 11.40 11.02 7.27
CA PRO A 87 10.25 10.41 6.61
C PRO A 87 10.41 8.91 6.44
N ARG A 88 9.30 8.17 6.55
CA ARG A 88 9.25 6.74 6.27
C ARG A 88 8.36 6.50 5.06
N SER A 89 8.93 6.07 3.95
CA SER A 89 8.19 5.85 2.71
C SER A 89 7.86 4.36 2.51
N VAL A 90 6.62 4.09 2.09
CA VAL A 90 6.11 2.74 1.81
C VAL A 90 5.38 2.74 0.47
N LEU A 91 5.71 1.78 -0.38
CA LEU A 91 4.93 1.43 -1.56
C LEU A 91 3.91 0.36 -1.18
N HIS A 92 2.63 0.68 -1.31
CA HIS A 92 1.52 -0.24 -1.10
C HIS A 92 1.01 -0.73 -2.45
N ALA A 93 0.93 -2.04 -2.63
CA ALA A 93 0.42 -2.66 -3.85
C ALA A 93 -0.37 -3.93 -3.53
N ARG A 94 -1.01 -4.49 -4.56
CA ARG A 94 -1.60 -5.82 -4.50
C ARG A 94 -1.13 -6.61 -5.71
N VAL A 95 -0.51 -7.75 -5.49
CA VAL A 95 -0.02 -8.64 -6.55
C VAL A 95 -1.22 -9.40 -7.13
N GLU A 96 -1.27 -9.56 -8.45
CA GLU A 96 -2.25 -10.44 -9.11
C GLU A 96 -2.00 -11.89 -8.71
N GLU A 97 -3.06 -12.70 -8.60
CA GLU A 97 -2.93 -14.11 -8.16
C GLU A 97 -2.03 -14.91 -9.13
N ASP A 98 -2.12 -14.66 -10.43
CA ASP A 98 -1.29 -15.29 -11.46
C ASP A 98 0.20 -14.87 -11.39
N ALA A 99 0.51 -13.74 -10.73
CA ALA A 99 1.87 -13.26 -10.55
C ALA A 99 2.53 -13.74 -9.23
N GLU A 100 1.76 -14.38 -8.33
CA GLU A 100 2.27 -14.88 -7.06
C GLU A 100 3.46 -15.84 -7.25
N ALA A 101 3.37 -16.74 -8.23
CA ALA A 101 4.44 -17.71 -8.49
C ALA A 101 5.78 -17.02 -8.82
N LYS A 102 5.75 -15.91 -9.58
CA LYS A 102 6.95 -15.12 -9.92
C LYS A 102 7.59 -14.55 -8.66
N LEU A 103 6.75 -14.01 -7.76
CA LEU A 103 7.20 -13.46 -6.49
C LEU A 103 7.84 -14.53 -5.61
N LEU A 104 7.15 -15.67 -5.43
CA LEU A 104 7.63 -16.74 -4.56
C LEU A 104 8.93 -17.37 -5.09
N ASP A 105 9.11 -17.46 -6.40
CA ASP A 105 10.36 -17.91 -7.04
C ASP A 105 11.54 -16.96 -6.75
N ALA A 106 11.27 -15.68 -6.51
CA ALA A 106 12.31 -14.72 -6.11
C ALA A 106 12.77 -14.90 -4.65
N LEU A 107 12.06 -15.70 -3.85
CA LEU A 107 12.31 -15.82 -2.41
C LEU A 107 13.10 -17.08 -2.09
N ASN A 108 14.14 -16.89 -1.28
CA ASN A 108 14.75 -17.97 -0.52
C ASN A 108 14.05 -18.08 0.84
N ILE A 109 13.08 -18.98 0.94
CA ILE A 109 12.29 -19.21 2.15
C ILE A 109 13.09 -20.13 3.06
N SER A 110 13.63 -19.59 4.15
CA SER A 110 14.33 -20.44 5.12
C SER A 110 13.32 -21.25 5.94
N PRO A 111 13.49 -22.58 6.03
CA PRO A 111 12.71 -23.43 6.93
C PRO A 111 13.17 -23.31 8.39
N GLU A 112 14.35 -22.75 8.64
CA GLU A 112 14.99 -22.68 9.94
C GLU A 112 15.12 -21.22 10.40
N MET A 113 14.79 -20.99 11.67
CA MET A 113 14.85 -19.68 12.31
C MET A 113 15.99 -19.70 13.32
N VAL A 114 16.99 -18.84 13.13
CA VAL A 114 18.05 -18.62 14.11
C VAL A 114 17.74 -17.37 14.94
N PRO A 115 17.85 -17.46 16.27
CA PRO A 115 17.76 -16.27 17.12
C PRO A 115 18.95 -15.36 16.80
N THR A 116 18.67 -14.21 16.19
CA THR A 116 19.69 -13.19 15.92
C THR A 116 19.34 -11.94 16.70
N GLN A 117 20.35 -11.40 17.38
CA GLN A 117 20.23 -10.12 18.04
C GLN A 117 20.34 -9.04 16.97
N VAL A 118 19.24 -8.38 16.65
CA VAL A 118 19.23 -7.23 15.75
C VAL A 118 18.98 -5.99 16.60
N GLU A 119 19.79 -4.96 16.38
CA GLU A 119 19.52 -3.64 16.93
C GLU A 119 18.24 -3.10 16.30
N GLN A 120 17.16 -3.08 17.09
CA GLN A 120 15.91 -2.45 16.70
C GLN A 120 15.67 -1.22 17.56
N GLN A 121 15.16 -0.17 16.92
CA GLN A 121 14.57 0.91 17.68
C GLN A 121 13.30 0.40 18.35
N VAL A 122 13.32 0.40 19.68
CA VAL A 122 12.20 0.03 20.51
C VAL A 122 11.75 1.26 21.28
N THR A 123 10.43 1.47 21.31
CA THR A 123 9.80 2.36 22.28
C THR A 123 9.32 1.47 23.42
N GLY A 124 10.08 1.47 24.52
CA GLY A 124 9.88 0.48 25.58
C GLY A 124 10.43 0.93 26.92
N ARG A 125 10.20 0.09 27.93
CA ARG A 125 10.82 0.25 29.24
C ARG A 125 12.29 -0.15 29.15
N LEU A 126 13.12 0.44 30.00
CA LEU A 126 14.51 0.00 30.15
C LEU A 126 14.52 -1.37 30.86
N PRO A 127 15.42 -2.31 30.50
CA PRO A 127 15.51 -3.61 31.17
C PRO A 127 15.69 -3.53 32.69
N VAL A 128 16.42 -2.49 33.16
CA VAL A 128 16.62 -2.23 34.59
C VAL A 128 15.32 -1.83 35.31
N ASP A 129 14.39 -1.16 34.65
CA ASP A 129 13.06 -0.87 35.21
C ASP A 129 12.25 -2.15 35.42
N GLU A 130 12.24 -3.03 34.41
CA GLU A 130 11.53 -4.31 34.48
C GLU A 130 12.13 -5.24 35.53
N THR A 131 13.47 -5.29 35.63
CA THR A 131 14.20 -6.10 36.62
C THR A 131 13.80 -5.70 38.05
N HIS A 132 13.76 -4.39 38.33
CA HIS A 132 13.40 -3.88 39.66
C HIS A 132 11.87 -3.71 39.86
N ASN A 133 11.07 -3.94 38.82
CA ASN A 133 9.61 -3.76 38.82
C ASN A 133 9.15 -2.37 39.30
N VAL A 134 9.90 -1.32 38.98
CA VAL A 134 9.70 0.01 39.60
C VAL A 134 8.34 0.60 39.23
N ALA A 135 7.97 0.56 37.94
CA ALA A 135 6.67 1.03 37.47
C ALA A 135 5.51 0.33 38.19
N GLU A 136 5.54 -1.00 38.29
CA GLU A 136 4.48 -1.81 38.89
C GLU A 136 4.26 -1.46 40.35
N LYS A 137 5.34 -1.27 41.12
CA LYS A 137 5.26 -0.96 42.54
C LYS A 137 4.68 0.44 42.77
N ILE A 138 5.09 1.43 41.98
CA ILE A 138 4.56 2.80 42.07
C ILE A 138 3.09 2.84 41.63
N ILE A 139 2.73 2.18 40.53
CA ILE A 139 1.33 2.07 40.06
C ILE A 139 0.45 1.41 41.13
N THR A 140 0.94 0.34 41.75
CA THR A 140 0.20 -0.38 42.79
C THR A 140 0.01 0.49 44.04
N ALA A 141 1.01 1.29 44.41
CA ALA A 141 0.91 2.26 45.49
C ALA A 141 -0.14 3.34 45.16
N ALA A 142 -0.06 3.97 43.98
CA ALA A 142 -1.02 4.98 43.51
C ALA A 142 -2.47 4.47 43.50
N LYS A 143 -2.70 3.26 42.97
CA LYS A 143 -4.02 2.61 43.00
C LYS A 143 -4.53 2.37 44.42
N SER A 144 -3.65 2.02 45.35
CA SER A 144 -3.99 1.82 46.76
C SER A 144 -4.45 3.13 47.41
N VAL A 145 -3.79 4.25 47.11
CA VAL A 145 -4.19 5.59 47.60
C VAL A 145 -5.59 5.93 47.10
N ASN A 146 -5.81 5.83 45.79
CA ASN A 146 -7.11 6.13 45.19
C ASN A 146 -8.24 5.23 45.69
N HIS A 147 -7.97 3.93 45.88
CA HIS A 147 -8.94 2.99 46.43
C HIS A 147 -9.42 3.40 47.84
N HIS A 148 -8.51 3.80 48.73
CA HIS A 148 -8.89 4.20 50.10
C HIS A 148 -9.54 5.58 50.14
N LEU A 149 -9.17 6.49 49.25
CA LEU A 149 -9.87 7.77 49.08
C LEU A 149 -11.31 7.59 48.63
N VAL A 150 -11.56 6.73 47.64
CA VAL A 150 -12.92 6.41 47.16
C VAL A 150 -13.76 5.76 48.26
N ASN A 151 -13.15 4.93 49.11
CA ASN A 151 -13.82 4.26 50.21
C ASN A 151 -13.90 5.08 51.51
N GLY A 152 -13.55 6.38 51.48
CA GLY A 152 -13.70 7.29 52.61
C GLY A 152 -12.78 6.99 53.81
N THR A 153 -11.71 6.23 53.61
CA THR A 153 -10.77 5.87 54.68
C THR A 153 -9.70 6.96 54.80
N GLN A 154 -9.67 7.68 55.92
CA GLN A 154 -8.71 8.77 56.13
C GLN A 154 -7.37 8.28 56.69
N GLY A 155 -6.27 8.93 56.30
CA GLY A 155 -4.92 8.65 56.77
C GLY A 155 -4.21 7.49 56.07
N THR A 156 -2.90 7.37 56.30
CA THR A 156 -2.05 6.34 55.69
C THR A 156 -2.41 4.95 56.20
N GLN A 157 -3.13 4.18 55.39
CA GLN A 157 -3.47 2.80 55.71
C GLN A 157 -2.22 1.90 55.75
N PRO A 158 -2.13 0.91 56.65
CA PRO A 158 -0.96 0.01 56.74
C PRO A 158 -0.64 -0.71 55.42
N THR A 159 -1.66 -1.02 54.62
CA THR A 159 -1.51 -1.65 53.30
C THR A 159 -0.96 -0.69 52.26
N THR A 160 -1.33 0.59 52.31
CA THR A 160 -0.78 1.65 51.45
C THR A 160 0.65 2.00 51.84
N ALA A 161 0.95 2.08 53.15
CA ALA A 161 2.30 2.28 53.65
C ALA A 161 3.26 1.20 53.12
N LYS A 162 2.89 -0.09 53.26
CA LYS A 162 3.69 -1.21 52.74
C LYS A 162 3.96 -1.14 51.23
N LYS A 163 2.98 -0.67 50.44
CA LYS A 163 3.14 -0.52 48.99
C LYS A 163 4.05 0.65 48.62
N ILE A 164 3.97 1.76 49.37
CA ILE A 164 4.87 2.90 49.22
C ILE A 164 6.30 2.50 49.62
N ASP A 165 6.47 1.76 50.71
CA ASP A 165 7.77 1.25 51.15
C ASP A 165 8.36 0.29 50.11
N ALA A 166 7.55 -0.60 49.53
CA ALA A 166 7.99 -1.48 48.45
C ALA A 166 8.39 -0.71 47.18
N ALA A 167 7.66 0.34 46.83
CA ALA A 167 8.01 1.21 45.70
C ALA A 167 9.29 1.99 45.97
N LYS A 168 9.48 2.50 47.19
CA LYS A 168 10.70 3.17 47.63
C LYS A 168 11.90 2.21 47.59
N ALA A 169 11.75 1.00 48.11
CA ALA A 169 12.81 -0.01 48.08
C ALA A 169 13.21 -0.39 46.65
N ALA A 170 12.24 -0.53 45.73
CA ALA A 170 12.52 -0.77 44.31
C ALA A 170 13.26 0.40 43.65
N LEU A 171 12.88 1.65 43.98
CA LEU A 171 13.56 2.85 43.48
C LEU A 171 14.99 2.98 44.04
N ASP A 172 15.19 2.69 45.33
CA ASP A 172 16.51 2.71 45.98
C ASP A 172 17.42 1.61 45.43
N ALA A 173 16.87 0.42 45.15
CA ALA A 173 17.58 -0.67 44.48
C ALA A 173 17.99 -0.28 43.05
N LEU A 174 17.08 0.29 42.27
CA LEU A 174 17.37 0.82 40.94
C LEU A 174 18.47 1.89 40.99
N LYS A 175 18.37 2.86 41.90
CA LYS A 175 19.37 3.92 42.07
C LYS A 175 20.75 3.36 42.41
N LYS A 176 20.80 2.31 43.24
CA LYS A 176 22.04 1.65 43.62
C LYS A 176 22.66 0.88 42.44
N ASP A 177 21.82 0.22 41.65
CA ASP A 177 22.25 -0.58 40.48
C ASP A 177 22.81 0.30 39.37
N LEU A 178 22.20 1.48 39.15
CA LEU A 178 22.65 2.47 38.18
C LEU A 178 23.99 3.15 38.55
N GLY A 179 24.22 3.41 39.84
CA GLY A 179 25.46 4.02 40.34
C GLY A 179 25.80 5.39 39.72
N ASP A 180 27.06 5.81 39.82
CA ASP A 180 27.54 7.10 39.29
C ASP A 180 27.78 7.08 37.76
N GLY A 181 27.65 5.91 37.12
CA GLY A 181 27.85 5.70 35.68
C GLY A 181 26.56 5.70 34.85
N ALA A 182 25.42 6.05 35.44
CA ALA A 182 24.11 6.00 34.79
C ALA A 182 24.06 6.87 33.53
N SER A 183 23.54 6.33 32.43
CA SER A 183 23.31 7.08 31.20
C SER A 183 22.24 8.17 31.38
N GLN A 184 22.20 9.14 30.46
CA GLN A 184 21.24 10.24 30.53
C GLN A 184 19.78 9.76 30.50
N VAL A 185 19.49 8.67 29.79
CA VAL A 185 18.14 8.08 29.71
C VAL A 185 17.77 7.37 31.02
N GLU A 186 18.72 6.67 31.65
CA GLU A 186 18.51 6.04 32.96
C GLU A 186 18.34 7.06 34.08
N GLN A 187 19.04 8.20 34.00
CA GLN A 187 18.83 9.34 34.91
C GLN A 187 17.43 9.94 34.73
N ALA A 188 16.99 10.17 33.50
CA ALA A 188 15.64 10.66 33.20
C ALA A 188 14.54 9.70 33.70
N MET A 189 14.77 8.38 33.56
CA MET A 189 13.89 7.36 34.12
C MET A 189 13.80 7.44 35.65
N LEU A 190 14.96 7.56 36.32
CA LEU A 190 15.02 7.66 37.78
C LEU A 190 14.29 8.92 38.26
N GLU A 191 14.49 10.06 37.60
CA GLU A 191 13.80 11.31 37.88
C GLU A 191 12.28 11.18 37.69
N HIS A 192 11.84 10.57 36.59
CA HIS A 192 10.42 10.31 36.33
C HIS A 192 9.79 9.51 37.48
N TYR A 193 10.39 8.38 37.87
CA TYR A 193 9.84 7.54 38.92
C TYR A 193 9.94 8.18 40.32
N LEU A 194 10.99 8.94 40.59
CA LEU A 194 11.13 9.69 41.85
C LEU A 194 10.04 10.75 41.98
N ALA A 195 9.76 11.50 40.91
CA ALA A 195 8.67 12.49 40.88
C ALA A 195 7.30 11.81 41.08
N ARG A 196 7.06 10.65 40.45
CA ARG A 196 5.80 9.91 40.63
C ARG A 196 5.64 9.33 42.04
N LEU A 197 6.70 8.81 42.65
CA LEU A 197 6.66 8.34 44.04
C LEU A 197 6.43 9.50 45.02
N GLN A 198 7.05 10.66 44.79
CA GLN A 198 6.80 11.87 45.58
C GLN A 198 5.35 12.35 45.45
N ALA A 199 4.78 12.33 44.24
CA ALA A 199 3.37 12.67 44.03
C ALA A 199 2.44 11.72 44.79
N VAL A 200 2.72 10.41 44.80
CA VAL A 200 1.97 9.41 45.59
C VAL A 200 2.08 9.72 47.10
N GLN A 201 3.28 10.02 47.59
CA GLN A 201 3.50 10.35 49.01
C GLN A 201 2.79 11.65 49.42
N HIS A 202 2.85 12.68 48.57
CA HIS A 202 2.17 13.95 48.79
C HIS A 202 0.65 13.77 48.82
N ALA A 203 0.10 13.02 47.86
CA ALA A 203 -1.33 12.71 47.78
C ALA A 203 -1.85 11.98 49.04
N VAL A 204 -1.05 11.08 49.61
CA VAL A 204 -1.38 10.43 50.90
C VAL A 204 -1.42 11.44 52.04
N ALA A 205 -0.44 12.35 52.11
CA ALA A 205 -0.38 13.35 53.18
C ALA A 205 -1.49 14.42 53.05
N ALA A 206 -1.83 14.80 51.82
CA ALA A 206 -2.83 15.82 51.50
C ALA A 206 -4.26 15.27 51.41
N GLY A 207 -4.44 13.94 51.35
CA GLY A 207 -5.74 13.31 51.17
C GLY A 207 -6.36 13.57 49.79
N THR A 208 -5.53 13.69 48.75
CA THR A 208 -5.95 14.02 47.38
C THR A 208 -5.75 12.84 46.43
N PRO A 209 -6.53 12.73 45.35
CA PRO A 209 -6.36 11.64 44.38
C PRO A 209 -5.01 11.73 43.65
N VAL A 210 -4.43 10.56 43.36
CA VAL A 210 -3.23 10.42 42.54
C VAL A 210 -3.64 10.26 41.08
N GLU A 211 -3.01 11.02 40.19
CA GLU A 211 -3.14 10.83 38.75
C GLU A 211 -2.69 9.43 38.30
N HIS A 212 -3.11 9.03 37.09
CA HIS A 212 -2.68 7.76 36.53
C HIS A 212 -1.16 7.75 36.31
N VAL A 213 -0.46 6.84 36.99
CA VAL A 213 0.98 6.65 36.82
C VAL A 213 1.23 5.77 35.61
N THR A 214 2.04 6.25 34.67
CA THR A 214 2.50 5.48 33.51
C THR A 214 3.97 5.06 33.67
N PRO A 215 4.37 3.90 33.11
CA PRO A 215 5.78 3.54 33.00
C PRO A 215 6.57 4.61 32.23
N PHE A 216 7.85 4.76 32.56
CA PHE A 216 8.80 5.51 31.75
C PHE A 216 9.08 4.71 30.47
N LEU A 217 8.88 5.35 29.32
CA LEU A 217 9.19 4.80 28.02
C LEU A 217 10.29 5.64 27.41
N HIS A 218 11.25 4.98 26.80
CA HIS A 218 12.31 5.64 26.04
C HIS A 218 12.33 5.09 24.62
N GLU A 219 12.83 5.92 23.70
CA GLU A 219 13.24 5.48 22.38
C GLU A 219 14.72 5.14 22.44
N GLY A 220 15.07 3.90 22.13
CA GLY A 220 16.45 3.44 22.16
C GLY A 220 16.65 2.26 21.23
N THR A 221 17.90 1.97 20.89
CA THR A 221 18.26 0.74 20.20
C THR A 221 18.45 -0.36 21.24
N ALA A 222 17.64 -1.41 21.16
CA ALA A 222 17.84 -2.62 21.94
C ALA A 222 18.21 -3.77 21.01
N LEU A 223 19.09 -4.65 21.48
CA LEU A 223 19.30 -5.95 20.86
C LEU A 223 18.04 -6.78 21.13
N VAL A 224 17.16 -6.80 20.14
CA VAL A 224 15.97 -7.65 20.17
C VAL A 224 16.35 -8.97 19.54
N THR A 225 16.09 -10.05 20.25
CA THR A 225 16.20 -11.39 19.68
C THR A 225 15.05 -11.57 18.71
N VAL A 226 15.33 -11.29 17.44
CA VAL A 226 14.42 -11.62 16.35
C VAL A 226 14.83 -12.97 15.80
N MET A 227 13.81 -13.80 15.59
CA MET A 227 13.97 -15.02 14.83
C MET A 227 14.15 -14.61 13.37
N VAL A 228 15.38 -14.70 12.87
CA VAL A 228 15.70 -14.44 11.47
C VAL A 228 15.96 -15.77 10.77
N PRO A 229 15.80 -15.86 9.45
CA PRO A 229 16.21 -17.02 8.67
C PRO A 229 17.64 -17.43 9.00
N ALA A 230 17.88 -18.72 9.20
CA ALA A 230 19.22 -19.25 9.05
C ALA A 230 19.72 -18.83 7.64
N LEU A 231 20.79 -18.05 7.59
CA LEU A 231 21.46 -17.80 6.31
C LEU A 231 21.86 -19.15 5.73
N PRO A 232 21.57 -19.43 4.44
CA PRO A 232 22.06 -20.65 3.82
C PRO A 232 23.58 -20.73 3.98
N PRO A 233 24.16 -21.91 4.26
CA PRO A 233 25.61 -22.07 4.16
C PRO A 233 26.06 -21.63 2.76
N GLU A 234 27.09 -20.77 2.71
CA GLU A 234 27.60 -20.05 1.53
C GLU A 234 27.33 -20.75 0.19
N ALA A 235 26.23 -20.34 -0.46
CA ALA A 235 25.92 -20.39 -1.89
C ALA A 235 24.39 -20.25 -2.08
N ALA A 236 23.85 -19.04 -2.06
CA ALA A 236 22.53 -18.79 -2.63
C ALA A 236 22.63 -17.51 -3.46
N GLY A 237 22.23 -17.57 -4.73
CA GLY A 237 22.38 -16.48 -5.68
C GLY A 237 21.54 -15.23 -5.36
N ALA A 238 21.15 -14.49 -6.39
CA ALA A 238 20.50 -13.17 -6.30
C ALA A 238 19.09 -13.10 -5.66
N SER A 239 18.60 -14.17 -5.00
CA SER A 239 17.25 -14.30 -4.43
C SER A 239 17.11 -13.59 -3.07
N ALA A 240 15.94 -13.01 -2.81
CA ALA A 240 15.66 -12.28 -1.57
C ALA A 240 15.36 -13.23 -0.40
N VAL A 241 15.87 -12.93 0.80
CA VAL A 241 15.69 -13.79 1.98
C VAL A 241 14.32 -13.51 2.62
N ALA A 242 13.55 -14.56 2.94
CA ALA A 242 12.19 -14.41 3.47
C ALA A 242 11.87 -15.33 4.66
N VAL A 243 11.01 -14.84 5.57
CA VAL A 243 10.42 -15.57 6.71
C VAL A 243 8.91 -15.60 6.59
N LEU A 244 8.31 -16.78 6.78
CA LEU A 244 6.87 -16.90 7.01
C LEU A 244 6.54 -16.63 8.48
N ARG A 245 5.62 -15.69 8.75
CA ARG A 245 5.14 -15.35 10.10
C ARG A 245 3.65 -15.03 10.12
N ASP A 246 3.11 -14.77 11.31
CA ASP A 246 1.75 -14.24 11.44
C ASP A 246 1.64 -12.87 10.77
N ALA A 247 0.52 -12.64 10.10
CA ALA A 247 0.25 -11.39 9.42
C ALA A 247 0.27 -10.22 10.42
N THR A 248 0.73 -9.08 9.94
CA THR A 248 0.71 -7.83 10.68
C THR A 248 0.21 -6.72 9.75
N ARG A 249 0.04 -5.50 10.27
CA ARG A 249 -0.28 -4.30 9.49
C ARG A 249 0.56 -3.15 10.00
N ILE A 250 1.04 -2.26 9.13
CA ILE A 250 1.61 -1.00 9.62
C ILE A 250 0.59 -0.27 10.50
N LYS A 251 1.09 0.44 11.52
CA LYS A 251 0.26 1.15 12.49
C LYS A 251 0.57 2.66 12.48
N PRO A 252 0.31 3.37 11.38
CA PRO A 252 0.42 4.82 11.35
C PRO A 252 -0.66 5.46 12.25
N THR A 253 -0.48 6.74 12.54
CA THR A 253 -1.44 7.60 13.23
C THR A 253 -1.87 8.73 12.30
N LEU A 254 -3.13 9.16 12.41
CA LEU A 254 -3.69 10.27 11.64
C LEU A 254 -4.05 11.43 12.57
N ASP A 255 -3.52 12.61 12.31
CA ASP A 255 -4.01 13.84 12.90
C ASP A 255 -5.33 14.24 12.22
N THR A 256 -6.44 14.08 12.94
CA THR A 256 -7.79 14.37 12.42
C THR A 256 -8.07 15.85 12.16
N SER A 257 -7.22 16.76 12.65
CA SER A 257 -7.37 18.21 12.43
C SER A 257 -6.69 18.67 11.14
N THR A 258 -5.48 18.18 10.87
CA THR A 258 -4.69 18.52 9.69
C THR A 258 -4.90 17.56 8.53
N GLY A 259 -5.24 16.30 8.83
CA GLY A 259 -5.29 15.19 7.89
C GLY A 259 -3.92 14.56 7.62
N GLN A 260 -2.89 14.87 8.42
CA GLN A 260 -1.53 14.37 8.23
C GLN A 260 -1.29 13.03 8.93
N ALA A 261 -0.52 12.15 8.28
CA ALA A 261 -0.19 10.81 8.79
C ALA A 261 1.27 10.72 9.27
N SER A 262 1.46 10.04 10.40
CA SER A 262 2.77 9.78 11.02
C SER A 262 2.95 8.29 11.26
N TRP A 263 4.19 7.82 11.22
CA TRP A 263 4.53 6.42 11.50
C TRP A 263 5.94 6.29 12.06
N ASP A 264 6.05 5.58 13.16
CA ASP A 264 7.28 5.32 13.92
C ASP A 264 7.93 3.97 13.55
N GLY A 265 7.30 3.18 12.67
CA GLY A 265 7.73 1.82 12.35
C GLY A 265 6.89 0.73 13.03
N ALA A 266 5.98 1.08 13.94
CA ALA A 266 5.17 0.11 14.67
C ALA A 266 4.22 -0.67 13.75
N ARG A 267 3.92 -1.92 14.14
CA ARG A 267 2.97 -2.79 13.43
C ARG A 267 1.95 -3.38 14.41
N ALA A 268 0.72 -3.60 13.94
CA ALA A 268 -0.30 -4.34 14.65
C ALA A 268 -0.15 -5.85 14.39
N THR A 269 -0.21 -6.69 15.43
CA THR A 269 0.13 -8.12 15.38
C THR A 269 -1.06 -9.09 15.45
N ASN A 270 -2.26 -8.62 15.79
CA ASN A 270 -3.47 -9.45 15.88
C ASN A 270 -4.24 -9.49 14.55
N VAL A 271 -3.56 -9.86 13.46
CA VAL A 271 -4.15 -9.88 12.11
C VAL A 271 -4.27 -11.32 11.64
N LEU A 272 -5.47 -11.72 11.17
CA LEU A 272 -5.70 -13.10 10.75
C LEU A 272 -5.06 -13.37 9.38
N GLY A 273 -4.04 -14.21 9.38
CA GLY A 273 -3.36 -14.68 8.17
C GLY A 273 -1.87 -14.91 8.41
N LYS A 274 -1.17 -15.23 7.33
CA LYS A 274 0.28 -15.36 7.25
C LYS A 274 0.86 -14.36 6.26
N GLU A 275 2.08 -13.94 6.50
CA GLU A 275 2.86 -13.07 5.62
C GLU A 275 4.31 -13.52 5.51
N TYR A 276 4.93 -13.22 4.38
CA TYR A 276 6.38 -13.25 4.21
C TYR A 276 6.94 -11.89 4.60
N ALA A 277 7.86 -11.87 5.57
CA ALA A 277 8.75 -10.74 5.81
C ALA A 277 10.04 -10.97 5.01
N ILE A 278 10.38 -10.03 4.13
CA ILE A 278 11.39 -10.19 3.10
C ILE A 278 12.44 -9.09 3.28
N ASP A 279 13.71 -9.47 3.31
CA ASP A 279 14.83 -8.54 3.23
C ASP A 279 15.19 -8.27 1.77
N LEU A 280 15.15 -7.00 1.37
CA LEU A 280 15.48 -6.55 0.01
C LEU A 280 16.87 -5.93 -0.08
N GLY A 281 17.66 -5.95 1.00
CA GLY A 281 18.98 -5.34 1.09
C GLY A 281 18.94 -3.83 1.26
N ASP A 282 20.08 -3.25 1.65
CA ASP A 282 20.28 -1.78 1.81
C ASP A 282 19.26 -1.11 2.75
N GLY A 283 18.75 -1.87 3.73
CA GLY A 283 17.72 -1.40 4.67
C GLY A 283 16.30 -1.39 4.12
N TYR A 284 16.09 -1.82 2.86
CA TYR A 284 14.76 -2.02 2.30
C TYR A 284 14.16 -3.34 2.75
N GLN A 285 12.86 -3.33 3.03
CA GLN A 285 12.11 -4.51 3.44
C GLN A 285 10.86 -4.66 2.59
N ALA A 286 10.36 -5.89 2.46
CA ALA A 286 9.03 -6.12 1.91
C ALA A 286 8.20 -7.03 2.81
N VAL A 287 6.89 -6.87 2.73
CA VAL A 287 5.92 -7.72 3.41
C VAL A 287 4.84 -8.13 2.43
N TYR A 288 4.76 -9.44 2.17
CA TYR A 288 3.82 -10.00 1.21
C TYR A 288 2.86 -10.98 1.87
N ARG A 289 1.57 -10.85 1.57
CA ARG A 289 0.51 -11.71 2.12
C ARG A 289 -0.01 -12.64 1.02
N PRO A 290 0.45 -13.90 0.96
CA PRO A 290 0.19 -14.79 -0.16
C PRO A 290 -1.28 -15.22 -0.27
N TYR A 291 -1.74 -15.49 -1.48
CA TYR A 291 -3.02 -16.10 -1.80
C TYR A 291 -3.09 -17.55 -1.33
N GLY A 292 -2.06 -18.37 -1.63
CA GLY A 292 -2.11 -19.82 -1.41
C GLY A 292 -2.14 -20.27 0.06
N ILE A 293 -1.44 -19.59 0.95
CA ILE A 293 -1.36 -19.96 2.39
C ILE A 293 -2.54 -19.39 3.19
N ASN A 294 -3.12 -18.28 2.73
CA ASN A 294 -4.22 -17.62 3.42
C ASN A 294 -5.56 -18.16 2.93
N ASP A 295 -6.13 -19.09 3.71
CA ASP A 295 -7.41 -19.73 3.43
C ASP A 295 -8.56 -18.69 3.43
N PRO A 296 -9.28 -18.54 2.30
CA PRO A 296 -10.35 -17.56 2.17
C PRO A 296 -11.55 -17.82 3.08
N THR A 297 -11.67 -18.99 3.72
CA THR A 297 -12.76 -19.30 4.64
C THR A 297 -12.52 -18.78 6.07
N THR A 298 -11.25 -18.70 6.48
CA THR A 298 -10.81 -18.47 7.87
C THR A 298 -9.90 -17.25 8.05
N THR A 299 -9.28 -16.71 7.00
CA THR A 299 -8.38 -15.55 7.05
C THR A 299 -9.02 -14.28 6.46
N GLU A 300 -8.43 -13.10 6.73
CA GLU A 300 -8.89 -11.84 6.14
C GLU A 300 -8.67 -11.84 4.61
N TYR A 301 -9.75 -12.04 3.83
CA TYR A 301 -9.68 -12.08 2.36
C TYR A 301 -9.13 -10.79 1.75
N SER A 302 -9.40 -9.64 2.37
CA SER A 302 -8.92 -8.33 1.93
C SER A 302 -7.40 -8.15 1.99
N LEU A 303 -6.67 -9.03 2.69
CA LEU A 303 -5.21 -9.01 2.77
C LEU A 303 -4.51 -9.87 1.72
N ARG A 304 -5.21 -10.81 1.08
CA ARG A 304 -4.62 -11.72 0.10
C ARG A 304 -4.05 -10.95 -1.09
N GLY A 305 -2.79 -11.20 -1.40
CA GLY A 305 -1.99 -10.53 -2.42
C GLY A 305 -1.39 -9.19 -2.02
N ARG A 306 -1.66 -8.64 -0.81
CA ARG A 306 -1.13 -7.31 -0.45
C ARG A 306 0.38 -7.34 -0.23
N LEU A 307 1.05 -6.39 -0.87
CA LEU A 307 2.48 -6.16 -0.82
C LEU A 307 2.76 -4.77 -0.25
N GLU A 308 3.68 -4.70 0.69
CA GLU A 308 4.27 -3.46 1.19
C GLU A 308 5.77 -3.51 0.92
N VAL A 309 6.32 -2.51 0.23
CA VAL A 309 7.78 -2.30 0.13
C VAL A 309 8.12 -1.08 0.97
N ILE A 310 9.03 -1.24 1.93
CA ILE A 310 9.34 -0.27 2.98
C ILE A 310 10.79 0.20 2.74
N ALA A 311 10.97 1.51 2.61
CA ALA A 311 12.28 2.12 2.49
C ALA A 311 12.93 2.35 3.87
N PRO A 312 14.27 2.47 3.95
CA PRO A 312 14.92 3.04 5.11
C PRO A 312 14.42 4.48 5.37
N ALA A 313 14.53 4.94 6.62
CA ALA A 313 14.12 6.29 6.97
C ALA A 313 14.95 7.32 6.19
N GLY A 314 14.28 8.32 5.60
CA GLY A 314 14.89 9.32 4.75
C GLY A 314 13.99 9.73 3.57
N GLU A 315 14.39 10.79 2.89
CA GLU A 315 13.72 11.31 1.70
C GLU A 315 14.28 10.68 0.40
N GLY A 316 13.59 10.86 -0.72
CA GLY A 316 14.10 10.53 -2.05
C GLY A 316 13.91 9.08 -2.50
N ASN A 317 13.24 8.25 -1.70
CA ASN A 317 13.11 6.82 -1.93
C ASN A 317 12.05 6.42 -2.98
N GLY A 318 11.33 7.36 -3.60
CA GLY A 318 10.17 7.06 -4.45
C GLY A 318 10.47 6.14 -5.65
N PRO A 319 11.45 6.48 -6.52
CA PRO A 319 11.84 5.64 -7.65
C PRO A 319 12.41 4.28 -7.22
N GLU A 320 13.26 4.28 -6.19
CA GLU A 320 13.90 3.07 -5.68
C GLU A 320 12.87 2.08 -5.12
N LEU A 321 11.83 2.56 -4.44
CA LEU A 321 10.72 1.72 -3.97
C LEU A 321 10.04 0.94 -5.10
N VAL A 322 9.84 1.57 -6.27
CA VAL A 322 9.30 0.88 -7.45
C VAL A 322 10.34 -0.05 -8.06
N GLN A 323 11.60 0.37 -8.15
CA GLN A 323 12.69 -0.45 -8.68
C GLN A 323 12.90 -1.76 -7.88
N ARG A 324 12.72 -1.71 -6.56
CA ARG A 324 12.84 -2.86 -5.64
C ARG A 324 11.82 -3.97 -5.90
N LEU A 325 10.69 -3.69 -6.57
CA LEU A 325 9.78 -4.73 -7.08
C LEU A 325 10.50 -5.74 -7.98
N GLY A 326 11.56 -5.32 -8.68
CA GLY A 326 12.36 -6.17 -9.56
C GLY A 326 13.12 -7.27 -8.82
N ARG A 327 13.44 -7.05 -7.53
CA ARG A 327 14.01 -8.06 -6.62
C ARG A 327 13.01 -9.14 -6.23
N LEU A 328 11.73 -8.86 -6.40
CA LEU A 328 10.62 -9.78 -6.21
C LEU A 328 10.11 -10.37 -7.53
N ASN A 329 10.89 -10.25 -8.62
CA ASN A 329 10.49 -10.68 -9.97
C ASN A 329 9.16 -10.07 -10.48
N LEU A 330 8.77 -8.93 -9.93
CA LEU A 330 7.62 -8.15 -10.39
C LEU A 330 8.10 -7.02 -11.32
N ALA A 331 7.19 -6.52 -12.16
CA ALA A 331 7.41 -5.30 -12.91
C ALA A 331 7.78 -4.12 -11.99
N ASN A 332 8.79 -3.36 -12.38
CA ASN A 332 9.52 -2.44 -11.49
C ASN A 332 9.88 -1.11 -12.16
N ARG A 333 9.09 -0.71 -13.15
CA ARG A 333 9.24 0.55 -13.87
C ARG A 333 7.88 1.24 -14.00
N PRO A 334 7.83 2.56 -14.22
CA PRO A 334 6.56 3.22 -14.52
C PRO A 334 5.93 2.64 -15.78
N MET A 335 4.60 2.64 -15.80
CA MET A 335 3.81 2.27 -16.96
C MET A 335 4.04 3.26 -18.10
N THR A 336 4.31 2.74 -19.29
CA THR A 336 4.42 3.50 -20.55
C THR A 336 3.05 3.79 -21.14
N ARG A 337 2.93 4.76 -22.05
CA ARG A 337 1.63 5.13 -22.66
C ARG A 337 1.01 3.98 -23.43
N ASP A 338 1.81 3.19 -24.14
CA ASP A 338 1.32 2.03 -24.88
C ASP A 338 0.76 0.95 -23.92
N GLU A 339 1.38 0.77 -22.75
CA GLU A 339 0.84 -0.13 -21.71
C GLU A 339 -0.42 0.43 -21.06
N GLY A 340 -0.54 1.75 -21.01
CA GLY A 340 -1.73 2.45 -20.53
C GLY A 340 -2.98 2.05 -21.33
N GLU A 341 -2.89 2.02 -22.66
CA GLU A 341 -4.02 1.58 -23.50
C GLU A 341 -4.38 0.10 -23.25
N TYR A 342 -3.39 -0.79 -23.16
CA TYR A 342 -3.66 -2.20 -22.86
C TYR A 342 -4.33 -2.39 -21.48
N SER A 343 -3.88 -1.62 -20.48
CA SER A 343 -4.43 -1.62 -19.12
C SER A 343 -5.86 -1.08 -19.11
N TYR A 344 -6.11 0.01 -19.86
CA TYR A 344 -7.45 0.56 -20.07
C TYR A 344 -8.42 -0.45 -20.69
N LEU A 345 -8.00 -1.15 -21.74
CA LEU A 345 -8.80 -2.19 -22.40
C LEU A 345 -9.08 -3.35 -21.43
N THR A 346 -8.07 -3.80 -20.68
CA THR A 346 -8.23 -4.86 -19.67
C THR A 346 -9.17 -4.44 -18.54
N ALA A 347 -9.09 -3.20 -18.06
CA ALA A 347 -10.03 -2.66 -17.09
C ALA A 347 -11.46 -2.69 -17.64
N ASN A 348 -11.65 -2.33 -18.92
CA ASN A 348 -12.96 -2.40 -19.57
C ASN A 348 -13.49 -3.82 -19.79
N VAL A 349 -12.63 -4.79 -20.10
CA VAL A 349 -13.02 -6.23 -20.13
C VAL A 349 -13.62 -6.63 -18.78
N THR A 350 -12.93 -6.27 -17.68
CA THR A 350 -13.38 -6.59 -16.33
C THR A 350 -14.65 -5.83 -15.94
N ALA A 351 -14.73 -4.55 -16.25
CA ALA A 351 -15.83 -3.65 -15.92
C ALA A 351 -17.13 -4.05 -16.64
N GLN A 352 -17.02 -4.50 -17.90
CA GLN A 352 -18.16 -4.93 -18.72
C GLN A 352 -18.44 -6.43 -18.60
N SER A 353 -17.67 -7.16 -17.79
CA SER A 353 -17.79 -8.63 -17.60
C SER A 353 -17.61 -9.42 -18.90
N LEU A 354 -16.71 -8.95 -19.77
CA LEU A 354 -16.42 -9.53 -21.10
C LEU A 354 -15.31 -10.59 -21.05
N GLY A 355 -14.75 -10.91 -19.88
CA GLY A 355 -13.67 -11.90 -19.77
C GLY A 355 -14.05 -13.31 -20.24
N GLY A 356 -15.34 -13.65 -20.20
CA GLY A 356 -15.87 -14.93 -20.72
C GLY A 356 -16.39 -14.86 -22.16
N ASP A 357 -16.32 -13.70 -22.82
CA ASP A 357 -16.65 -13.58 -24.24
C ASP A 357 -15.60 -14.31 -25.08
N ALA A 358 -16.04 -15.13 -26.03
CA ALA A 358 -15.15 -16.01 -26.77
C ALA A 358 -14.12 -15.25 -27.62
N GLU A 359 -14.50 -14.10 -28.19
CA GLU A 359 -13.62 -13.27 -29.01
C GLU A 359 -12.57 -12.58 -28.13
N VAL A 360 -12.99 -12.03 -26.99
CA VAL A 360 -12.09 -11.39 -26.02
C VAL A 360 -11.13 -12.40 -25.38
N ALA A 361 -11.61 -13.59 -25.02
CA ALA A 361 -10.77 -14.66 -24.51
C ALA A 361 -9.76 -15.14 -25.57
N GLY A 362 -10.20 -15.32 -26.81
CA GLY A 362 -9.32 -15.68 -27.94
C GLY A 362 -8.27 -14.61 -28.26
N ALA A 363 -8.63 -13.33 -28.15
CA ALA A 363 -7.71 -12.20 -28.32
C ALA A 363 -6.60 -12.17 -27.26
N ARG A 364 -6.91 -12.49 -26.00
CA ARG A 364 -5.89 -12.62 -24.94
C ARG A 364 -4.88 -13.72 -25.25
N VAL A 365 -5.36 -14.91 -25.60
CA VAL A 365 -4.51 -16.04 -26.01
C VAL A 365 -3.65 -15.67 -27.22
N THR A 366 -4.23 -14.98 -28.20
CA THR A 366 -3.49 -14.51 -29.38
C THR A 366 -2.41 -13.49 -28.99
N GLY A 367 -2.73 -12.56 -28.08
CA GLY A 367 -1.76 -11.60 -27.54
C GLY A 367 -0.59 -12.28 -26.83
N ASP A 368 -0.85 -13.33 -26.04
CA ASP A 368 0.20 -14.10 -25.37
C ASP A 368 1.06 -14.88 -26.37
N HIS A 369 0.47 -15.42 -27.42
CA HIS A 369 1.21 -16.08 -28.50
C HIS A 369 2.09 -15.10 -29.29
N LEU A 370 1.60 -13.89 -29.56
CA LEU A 370 2.40 -12.83 -30.19
C LEU A 370 3.62 -12.47 -29.36
N GLU A 371 3.45 -12.31 -28.04
CA GLU A 371 4.56 -12.07 -27.12
C GLU A 371 5.57 -13.22 -27.12
N GLU A 372 5.09 -14.46 -27.13
CA GLU A 372 5.94 -15.65 -27.24
C GLU A 372 6.75 -15.69 -28.53
N MET A 373 6.11 -15.39 -29.67
CA MET A 373 6.78 -15.37 -30.98
C MET A 373 7.90 -14.33 -30.99
N VAL A 374 7.63 -13.12 -30.50
CA VAL A 374 8.62 -12.05 -30.39
C VAL A 374 9.75 -12.45 -29.43
N ARG A 375 9.44 -13.15 -28.33
CA ARG A 375 10.44 -13.67 -27.40
C ARG A 375 11.39 -14.66 -28.07
N GLN A 376 10.86 -15.57 -28.88
CA GLN A 376 11.65 -16.54 -29.64
C GLN A 376 12.50 -15.86 -30.73
N GLU A 377 11.97 -14.84 -31.39
CA GLU A 377 12.69 -14.01 -32.36
C GLU A 377 13.92 -13.35 -31.71
N ILE A 378 13.72 -12.61 -30.61
CA ILE A 378 14.80 -11.95 -29.87
C ILE A 378 15.81 -12.97 -29.36
N PHE A 379 15.35 -14.11 -28.84
CA PHE A 379 16.25 -15.16 -28.40
C PHE A 379 17.11 -15.69 -29.55
N HIS A 380 16.56 -15.93 -30.74
CA HIS A 380 17.35 -16.35 -31.90
C HIS A 380 18.33 -15.27 -32.36
N GLU A 381 17.95 -13.99 -32.33
CA GLU A 381 18.83 -12.86 -32.65
C GLU A 381 20.03 -12.80 -31.68
N ARG A 382 19.79 -13.06 -30.40
CA ARG A 382 20.76 -12.83 -29.30
C ARG A 382 21.34 -14.11 -28.71
N ALA A 383 21.00 -15.29 -29.23
CA ALA A 383 21.46 -16.58 -28.68
C ALA A 383 22.99 -16.68 -28.59
N HIS A 384 23.69 -15.99 -29.49
CA HIS A 384 25.15 -15.91 -29.49
C HIS A 384 25.72 -15.19 -28.26
N GLU A 385 24.99 -14.23 -27.67
CA GLU A 385 25.38 -13.52 -26.44
C GLU A 385 25.36 -14.44 -25.22
N ALA A 386 24.53 -15.49 -25.22
CA ALA A 386 24.39 -16.42 -24.11
C ALA A 386 25.58 -17.39 -23.96
N VAL A 387 26.46 -17.48 -24.97
CA VAL A 387 27.58 -18.42 -24.98
C VAL A 387 28.61 -18.03 -23.91
N GLY A 388 28.88 -18.95 -22.98
CA GLY A 388 29.85 -18.75 -21.90
C GLY A 388 29.31 -17.97 -20.69
N MET A 389 28.03 -17.62 -20.68
CA MET A 389 27.38 -17.06 -19.49
C MET A 389 27.26 -18.11 -18.38
N THR A 390 27.47 -17.67 -17.14
CA THR A 390 27.13 -18.44 -15.93
C THR A 390 25.61 -18.57 -15.77
N GLU A 391 25.15 -19.51 -14.95
CA GLU A 391 23.71 -19.68 -14.69
C GLU A 391 23.00 -18.39 -14.21
N PRO A 392 23.56 -17.59 -13.26
CA PRO A 392 22.95 -16.30 -12.90
C PRO A 392 22.88 -15.30 -14.06
N GLN A 393 23.88 -15.30 -14.94
CA GLN A 393 23.91 -14.44 -16.12
C GLN A 393 22.86 -14.89 -17.16
N LEU A 394 22.67 -16.20 -17.35
CA LEU A 394 21.63 -16.75 -18.21
C LEU A 394 20.22 -16.40 -17.73
N VAL A 395 19.99 -16.43 -16.41
CA VAL A 395 18.71 -16.00 -15.81
C VAL A 395 18.46 -14.51 -16.07
N ALA A 396 19.47 -13.66 -15.84
CA ALA A 396 19.35 -12.24 -16.11
C ALA A 396 19.13 -11.95 -17.61
N PHE A 397 19.81 -12.68 -18.48
CA PHE A 397 19.66 -12.60 -19.94
C PHE A 397 18.24 -12.98 -20.38
N ALA A 398 17.71 -14.11 -19.89
CA ALA A 398 16.34 -14.55 -20.20
C ALA A 398 15.29 -13.52 -19.74
N LYS A 399 15.47 -12.94 -18.55
CA LYS A 399 14.59 -11.88 -18.04
C LYS A 399 14.62 -10.62 -18.92
N ASN A 400 15.79 -10.24 -19.43
CA ASN A 400 15.94 -9.11 -20.35
C ASN A 400 15.18 -9.37 -21.66
N ILE A 401 15.37 -10.54 -22.28
CA ILE A 401 14.64 -10.94 -23.49
C ILE A 401 13.12 -10.89 -23.25
N GLN A 402 12.64 -11.39 -22.11
CA GLN A 402 11.21 -11.38 -21.80
C GLN A 402 10.64 -9.95 -21.71
N LEU A 403 11.35 -9.03 -21.05
CA LEU A 403 10.94 -7.63 -20.93
C LEU A 403 10.94 -6.90 -22.29
N GLU A 404 11.93 -7.18 -23.13
CA GLU A 404 12.01 -6.64 -24.48
C GLU A 404 10.88 -7.19 -25.37
N ALA A 405 10.62 -8.50 -25.29
CA ALA A 405 9.55 -9.15 -26.03
C ALA A 405 8.17 -8.57 -25.70
N HIS A 406 7.90 -8.36 -24.41
CA HIS A 406 6.69 -7.71 -23.95
C HIS A 406 6.52 -6.32 -24.58
N THR A 407 7.57 -5.50 -24.53
CA THR A 407 7.58 -4.15 -25.11
C THR A 407 7.33 -4.18 -26.63
N ARG A 408 8.04 -5.04 -27.36
CA ARG A 408 7.91 -5.18 -28.83
C ARG A 408 6.55 -5.72 -29.27
N ALA A 409 5.95 -6.63 -28.51
CA ALA A 409 4.65 -7.24 -28.84
C ALA A 409 3.45 -6.34 -28.51
N LEU A 410 3.62 -5.40 -27.58
CA LEU A 410 2.53 -4.64 -26.99
C LEU A 410 1.61 -3.92 -27.99
N PRO A 411 2.10 -3.22 -29.04
CA PRO A 411 1.22 -2.57 -30.02
C PRO A 411 0.27 -3.56 -30.70
N ALA A 412 0.76 -4.76 -31.04
CA ALA A 412 -0.04 -5.81 -31.63
C ALA A 412 -1.05 -6.39 -30.63
N LYS A 413 -0.66 -6.58 -29.35
CA LYS A 413 -1.56 -7.02 -28.28
C LYS A 413 -2.71 -6.03 -28.07
N VAL A 414 -2.41 -4.72 -28.06
CA VAL A 414 -3.41 -3.65 -27.97
C VAL A 414 -4.39 -3.73 -29.13
N GLN A 415 -3.89 -3.82 -30.36
CA GLN A 415 -4.73 -3.91 -31.55
C GLN A 415 -5.69 -5.11 -31.49
N VAL A 416 -5.16 -6.31 -31.21
CA VAL A 416 -5.94 -7.55 -31.16
C VAL A 416 -7.03 -7.49 -30.07
N LEU A 417 -6.69 -6.99 -28.88
CA LEU A 417 -7.66 -6.85 -27.79
C LEU A 417 -8.72 -5.79 -28.10
N ARG A 418 -8.34 -4.68 -28.71
CA ARG A 418 -9.25 -3.58 -29.08
C ARG A 418 -10.25 -4.03 -30.15
N ASP A 419 -9.80 -4.77 -31.16
CA ASP A 419 -10.66 -5.32 -32.22
C ASP A 419 -11.68 -6.32 -31.65
N ALA A 420 -11.25 -7.20 -30.73
CA ALA A 420 -12.16 -8.14 -30.08
C ALA A 420 -13.19 -7.42 -29.18
N LEU A 421 -12.77 -6.41 -28.42
CA LEU A 421 -13.69 -5.60 -27.62
C LEU A 421 -14.69 -4.84 -28.48
N ALA A 422 -14.24 -4.27 -29.61
CA ALA A 422 -15.11 -3.60 -30.56
C ALA A 422 -16.21 -4.54 -31.05
N LYS A 423 -15.85 -5.74 -31.51
CA LYS A 423 -16.80 -6.76 -31.94
C LYS A 423 -17.77 -7.18 -30.83
N ALA A 424 -17.25 -7.47 -29.64
CA ALA A 424 -18.06 -7.89 -28.48
C ALA A 424 -19.05 -6.80 -28.03
N THR A 425 -18.76 -5.53 -28.30
CA THR A 425 -19.59 -4.38 -27.89
C THR A 425 -20.35 -3.74 -29.05
N GLY A 426 -20.32 -4.34 -30.24
CA GLY A 426 -21.14 -3.96 -31.39
C GLY A 426 -20.58 -2.86 -32.28
N PHE A 427 -19.29 -2.54 -32.16
CA PHE A 427 -18.57 -1.69 -33.11
C PHE A 427 -18.10 -2.49 -34.34
N ALA A 428 -17.83 -1.80 -35.44
CA ALA A 428 -17.37 -2.42 -36.67
C ALA A 428 -15.97 -3.05 -36.53
N ASP A 429 -15.05 -2.33 -35.90
CA ASP A 429 -13.66 -2.74 -35.66
C ASP A 429 -13.05 -1.89 -34.52
N GLY A 430 -11.81 -2.20 -34.14
CA GLY A 430 -11.11 -1.47 -33.08
C GLY A 430 -10.83 0.00 -33.42
N ALA A 431 -10.73 0.36 -34.70
CA ALA A 431 -10.58 1.76 -35.11
C ALA A 431 -11.86 2.56 -34.84
N ALA A 432 -13.02 1.99 -35.14
CA ALA A 432 -14.32 2.57 -34.83
C ALA A 432 -14.54 2.73 -33.32
N LEU A 433 -14.08 1.76 -32.52
CA LEU A 433 -14.08 1.87 -31.06
C LEU A 433 -13.13 2.99 -30.58
N ALA A 434 -11.90 3.06 -31.10
CA ALA A 434 -10.89 4.02 -30.69
C ALA A 434 -11.30 5.49 -30.91
N VAL A 435 -12.11 5.77 -31.93
CA VAL A 435 -12.63 7.12 -32.22
C VAL A 435 -13.99 7.40 -31.56
N SER A 436 -14.52 6.46 -30.78
CA SER A 436 -15.80 6.62 -30.11
C SER A 436 -15.70 7.65 -28.96
N PRO A 437 -16.76 8.44 -28.70
CA PRO A 437 -16.72 9.49 -27.67
C PRO A 437 -16.33 9.02 -26.25
N GLY A 438 -16.59 7.76 -25.93
CA GLY A 438 -16.28 7.15 -24.63
C GLY A 438 -14.89 6.52 -24.54
N TYR A 439 -14.14 6.44 -25.63
CA TYR A 439 -12.82 5.83 -25.65
C TYR A 439 -11.76 6.83 -25.17
N ASP A 440 -11.27 6.63 -23.95
CA ASP A 440 -10.28 7.48 -23.29
C ASP A 440 -9.27 6.62 -22.54
N PRO A 441 -8.16 6.23 -23.18
CA PRO A 441 -7.13 5.38 -22.58
C PRO A 441 -6.21 6.15 -21.63
N ALA A 442 -6.51 7.41 -21.30
CA ALA A 442 -5.79 8.14 -20.27
C ALA A 442 -6.38 7.80 -18.88
N PRO A 443 -5.56 7.42 -17.89
CA PRO A 443 -6.06 7.21 -16.54
C PRO A 443 -6.46 8.56 -15.92
N ARG A 444 -7.49 8.54 -15.08
CA ARG A 444 -7.91 9.69 -14.30
C ARG A 444 -7.24 9.65 -12.93
N ARG A 445 -6.44 10.66 -12.63
CA ARG A 445 -5.94 10.92 -11.28
C ARG A 445 -6.99 11.73 -10.52
N SER A 446 -7.48 11.20 -9.40
CA SER A 446 -8.39 11.91 -8.49
C SER A 446 -7.89 11.71 -7.06
N ALA A 447 -7.32 12.77 -6.48
CA ALA A 447 -6.59 12.71 -5.21
C ALA A 447 -5.58 11.53 -5.18
N GLY A 448 -5.79 10.58 -4.26
CA GLY A 448 -4.94 9.40 -4.05
C GLY A 448 -5.17 8.23 -4.99
N TRP A 449 -6.06 8.37 -5.98
CA TRP A 449 -6.57 7.25 -6.77
C TRP A 449 -6.26 7.44 -8.27
N LEU A 450 -5.96 6.34 -8.95
CA LEU A 450 -5.91 6.26 -10.41
C LEU A 450 -7.01 5.32 -10.88
N THR A 451 -7.87 5.83 -11.76
CA THR A 451 -9.04 5.10 -12.25
C THR A 451 -9.07 5.11 -13.77
N TRP A 452 -9.61 4.05 -14.35
CA TRP A 452 -9.89 3.98 -15.78
C TRP A 452 -11.34 4.34 -16.03
N THR A 453 -11.62 4.98 -17.16
CA THR A 453 -13.00 5.24 -17.58
C THR A 453 -13.59 4.02 -18.29
N ARG A 454 -14.92 3.99 -18.38
CA ARG A 454 -15.62 2.99 -19.18
C ARG A 454 -16.16 3.56 -20.47
N PHE A 455 -15.83 2.95 -21.60
CA PHE A 455 -16.34 3.41 -22.89
C PHE A 455 -17.82 3.11 -23.09
N ASP A 456 -18.38 2.07 -22.47
CA ASP A 456 -19.82 1.77 -22.55
C ASP A 456 -20.67 2.89 -21.93
N VAL A 457 -20.19 3.47 -20.83
CA VAL A 457 -20.79 4.64 -20.18
C VAL A 457 -20.55 5.90 -21.00
N GLY A 458 -19.32 6.17 -21.42
CA GLY A 458 -19.00 7.36 -22.21
C GLY A 458 -19.82 7.44 -23.51
N ASN A 459 -19.94 6.32 -24.23
CA ASN A 459 -20.72 6.21 -25.47
C ASN A 459 -22.25 6.25 -25.23
N SER A 460 -22.70 6.03 -24.00
CA SER A 460 -24.12 5.99 -23.63
C SER A 460 -24.47 7.01 -22.53
N LEU A 461 -23.71 8.10 -22.39
CA LEU A 461 -23.82 9.01 -21.25
C LEU A 461 -25.24 9.60 -21.13
N GLY A 462 -25.81 10.10 -22.22
CA GLY A 462 -27.17 10.65 -22.21
C GLY A 462 -28.24 9.64 -21.77
N LYS A 463 -28.08 8.36 -22.14
CA LYS A 463 -28.98 7.29 -21.70
C LYS A 463 -28.82 7.02 -20.21
N LEU A 464 -27.59 6.94 -19.71
CA LEU A 464 -27.34 6.72 -18.29
C LEU A 464 -27.86 7.89 -17.45
N SER A 465 -27.50 9.14 -17.80
CA SER A 465 -27.99 10.36 -17.13
C SER A 465 -29.52 10.38 -17.06
N SER A 466 -30.22 10.03 -18.14
CA SER A 466 -31.69 9.94 -18.14
C SER A 466 -32.21 8.90 -17.14
N MET A 467 -31.55 7.75 -17.00
CA MET A 467 -31.95 6.70 -16.07
C MET A 467 -31.69 7.06 -14.61
N VAL A 468 -30.64 7.83 -14.33
CA VAL A 468 -30.24 8.22 -12.96
C VAL A 468 -30.74 9.60 -12.53
N ALA A 469 -31.46 10.35 -13.37
CA ALA A 469 -31.87 11.73 -13.12
C ALA A 469 -32.64 11.99 -11.80
N SER A 470 -33.30 10.98 -11.24
CA SER A 470 -34.01 11.06 -9.94
C SER A 470 -33.32 10.27 -8.82
N ARG A 471 -32.07 9.89 -9.04
CA ARG A 471 -31.27 9.03 -8.17
C ARG A 471 -30.01 9.75 -7.72
N SER A 472 -29.57 9.43 -6.51
CA SER A 472 -28.29 9.87 -5.98
C SER A 472 -27.51 8.67 -5.45
N LEU A 473 -26.19 8.71 -5.56
CA LEU A 473 -25.31 7.87 -4.76
C LEU A 473 -25.06 8.56 -3.42
N VAL A 474 -25.18 7.81 -2.32
CA VAL A 474 -25.16 8.37 -0.97
C VAL A 474 -24.22 7.57 -0.08
N HIS A 475 -23.31 8.25 0.59
CA HIS A 475 -22.60 7.75 1.76
C HIS A 475 -23.16 8.41 3.01
N ALA A 476 -23.66 7.62 3.96
CA ALA A 476 -24.15 8.12 5.24
C ALA A 476 -23.14 7.81 6.35
N THR A 477 -22.89 8.79 7.21
CA THR A 477 -21.87 8.71 8.26
C THR A 477 -22.33 9.46 9.52
N SER A 478 -21.55 9.44 10.60
CA SER A 478 -21.65 10.40 11.70
C SER A 478 -21.01 11.74 11.31
N PHE A 479 -21.31 12.82 12.05
CA PHE A 479 -20.67 14.12 11.83
C PHE A 479 -19.15 14.06 12.06
N ALA A 480 -18.70 13.33 13.08
CA ALA A 480 -17.27 13.12 13.32
C ALA A 480 -16.59 12.40 12.15
N GLY A 481 -17.23 11.37 11.59
CA GLY A 481 -16.73 10.69 10.40
C GLY A 481 -16.72 11.59 9.16
N LEU A 482 -17.75 12.43 8.98
CA LEU A 482 -17.80 13.41 7.89
C LEU A 482 -16.62 14.39 7.98
N LYS A 483 -16.37 14.93 9.16
CA LYS A 483 -15.26 15.84 9.43
C LYS A 483 -13.91 15.18 9.14
N ALA A 484 -13.69 13.95 9.59
CA ALA A 484 -12.45 13.21 9.35
C ALA A 484 -12.22 12.94 7.84
N MET A 485 -13.25 12.54 7.10
CA MET A 485 -13.16 12.34 5.65
C MET A 485 -12.81 13.63 4.91
N LEU A 486 -13.47 14.75 5.26
CA LEU A 486 -13.18 16.05 4.64
C LEU A 486 -11.82 16.63 5.04
N ALA A 487 -11.35 16.33 6.27
CA ALA A 487 -10.01 16.70 6.70
C ALA A 487 -8.93 15.98 5.86
N THR A 488 -9.14 14.74 5.44
CA THR A 488 -8.21 14.04 4.53
C THR A 488 -8.49 14.32 3.05
N GLY A 489 -9.69 14.81 2.72
CA GLY A 489 -10.14 15.08 1.35
C GLY A 489 -10.61 13.86 0.57
N VAL A 490 -10.65 12.67 1.20
CA VAL A 490 -11.03 11.42 0.54
C VAL A 490 -12.01 10.60 1.38
N LEU A 491 -12.90 9.87 0.69
CA LEU A 491 -13.61 8.74 1.25
C LEU A 491 -12.79 7.50 0.92
N ALA A 492 -12.26 6.82 1.94
CA ALA A 492 -11.34 5.70 1.79
C ALA A 492 -11.89 4.39 2.37
N SER A 493 -11.54 3.28 1.74
CA SER A 493 -11.89 1.91 2.16
C SER A 493 -11.23 1.55 3.48
N THR A 494 -11.71 0.51 4.16
CA THR A 494 -11.16 0.08 5.46
C THR A 494 -9.66 -0.24 5.39
N GLU A 495 -9.22 -0.87 4.30
CA GLU A 495 -7.80 -1.15 4.06
C GLU A 495 -6.98 0.13 3.87
N ARG A 496 -7.47 1.08 3.07
CA ARG A 496 -6.80 2.38 2.87
C ARG A 496 -6.80 3.22 4.15
N ARG A 497 -7.90 3.28 4.90
CA ARG A 497 -7.99 3.96 6.20
C ARG A 497 -6.94 3.44 7.19
N THR A 498 -6.68 2.13 7.19
CA THR A 498 -5.62 1.53 8.00
C THR A 498 -4.25 2.09 7.62
N THR A 499 -3.93 2.16 6.32
CA THR A 499 -2.68 2.77 5.84
C THR A 499 -2.60 4.28 6.08
N MET A 500 -3.73 4.97 6.19
CA MET A 500 -3.80 6.40 6.51
C MET A 500 -3.62 6.71 8.00
N GLY A 501 -3.68 5.70 8.87
CA GLY A 501 -3.55 5.86 10.33
C GLY A 501 -4.88 6.13 11.05
N THR A 502 -6.00 5.84 10.39
CA THR A 502 -7.33 5.91 11.02
C THR A 502 -7.52 4.71 11.96
N HIS A 503 -8.04 4.95 13.17
CA HIS A 503 -8.28 3.88 14.15
C HIS A 503 -9.27 2.82 13.63
N GLN A 504 -9.07 1.58 14.08
CA GLN A 504 -9.98 0.46 13.80
C GLN A 504 -11.33 0.63 14.50
N ASN A 505 -12.37 -0.04 14.00
CA ASN A 505 -13.73 -0.05 14.53
C ASN A 505 -14.47 1.29 14.43
N ILE A 506 -14.08 2.14 13.46
CA ILE A 506 -14.82 3.36 13.13
C ILE A 506 -15.91 3.06 12.10
N GLY A 507 -15.61 2.19 11.13
CA GLY A 507 -16.55 1.76 10.10
C GLY A 507 -17.61 0.78 10.62
N MET A 508 -18.71 0.68 9.88
CA MET A 508 -19.75 -0.32 10.14
C MET A 508 -19.29 -1.67 9.60
N SER A 509 -19.34 -2.72 10.42
CA SER A 509 -19.11 -4.11 10.00
C SER A 509 -17.71 -4.44 9.46
N GLU A 510 -16.66 -3.71 9.87
CA GLU A 510 -15.29 -3.87 9.34
C GLU A 510 -14.77 -5.32 9.34
N SER A 511 -15.10 -6.12 10.37
CA SER A 511 -14.70 -7.53 10.43
C SER A 511 -15.36 -8.38 9.33
N ALA A 512 -16.63 -8.11 9.00
CA ALA A 512 -17.31 -8.81 7.91
C ALA A 512 -16.71 -8.41 6.56
N ASP A 513 -16.52 -7.11 6.34
CA ASP A 513 -15.94 -6.55 5.11
C ASP A 513 -14.55 -7.14 4.80
N LYS A 514 -13.73 -7.40 5.82
CA LYS A 514 -12.41 -8.02 5.66
C LYS A 514 -12.51 -9.47 5.19
N LEU A 515 -13.47 -10.23 5.71
CA LEU A 515 -13.66 -11.65 5.34
C LEU A 515 -14.33 -11.81 3.98
N THR A 516 -15.20 -10.89 3.58
CA THR A 516 -15.89 -10.90 2.28
C THR A 516 -15.07 -10.29 1.15
N GLY A 517 -14.07 -9.48 1.50
CA GLY A 517 -13.23 -8.70 0.57
C GLY A 517 -13.69 -7.25 0.38
N GLY A 518 -14.87 -6.89 0.88
CA GLY A 518 -15.43 -5.53 0.81
C GLY A 518 -14.56 -4.46 1.47
N ALA A 519 -13.65 -4.82 2.38
CA ALA A 519 -12.78 -3.87 3.08
C ALA A 519 -11.83 -3.10 2.13
N SER A 520 -11.64 -3.58 0.90
CA SER A 520 -10.88 -2.89 -0.16
C SER A 520 -11.74 -1.94 -1.01
N SER A 521 -12.98 -1.66 -0.60
CA SER A 521 -13.90 -0.78 -1.32
C SER A 521 -14.59 0.22 -0.39
N VAL A 522 -15.06 1.32 -0.98
CA VAL A 522 -15.96 2.27 -0.33
C VAL A 522 -17.39 2.03 -0.78
N PHE A 523 -18.33 2.18 0.15
CA PHE A 523 -19.72 1.80 -0.04
C PHE A 523 -20.59 3.04 -0.21
N LEU A 524 -21.27 3.11 -1.35
CA LEU A 524 -22.33 4.06 -1.61
C LEU A 524 -23.66 3.32 -1.76
N ARG A 525 -24.78 4.03 -1.57
CA ARG A 525 -26.12 3.49 -1.82
C ARG A 525 -26.84 4.30 -2.89
N VAL A 526 -27.52 3.62 -3.79
CA VAL A 526 -28.47 4.25 -4.71
C VAL A 526 -29.74 4.60 -3.95
N ARG A 527 -30.12 5.88 -3.97
CA ARG A 527 -31.32 6.42 -3.32
C ARG A 527 -32.12 7.27 -4.29
N LYS A 528 -33.41 7.45 -4.03
CA LYS A 528 -34.19 8.50 -4.71
C LYS A 528 -33.71 9.84 -4.18
N THR A 529 -33.35 10.78 -5.05
CA THR A 529 -32.79 12.09 -4.65
C THR A 529 -33.69 12.81 -3.65
N SER A 530 -35.02 12.79 -3.89
CA SER A 530 -36.02 13.41 -3.01
C SER A 530 -36.11 12.79 -1.60
N SER A 531 -35.57 11.59 -1.38
CA SER A 531 -35.52 10.95 -0.07
C SER A 531 -34.29 11.34 0.77
N VAL A 532 -33.35 12.08 0.18
CA VAL A 532 -32.06 12.42 0.81
C VAL A 532 -32.09 13.88 1.25
N THR A 533 -32.72 14.13 2.40
CA THR A 533 -33.06 15.49 2.87
C THR A 533 -32.29 15.96 4.11
N SER A 534 -31.69 15.06 4.90
CA SER A 534 -31.05 15.43 6.18
C SER A 534 -29.88 14.54 6.59
N GLY A 535 -29.10 15.02 7.55
CA GLY A 535 -28.09 14.27 8.29
C GLY A 535 -26.71 14.25 7.63
N PRO A 536 -25.65 13.85 8.36
CA PRO A 536 -24.28 13.83 7.85
C PRO A 536 -24.13 12.84 6.69
N LYS A 537 -24.09 13.36 5.46
CA LYS A 537 -24.05 12.55 4.23
C LYS A 537 -23.23 13.22 3.14
N LEU A 538 -22.52 12.39 2.37
CA LEU A 538 -21.96 12.77 1.07
C LEU A 538 -22.93 12.29 -0.01
N VAL A 539 -23.32 13.18 -0.92
CA VAL A 539 -24.36 12.90 -1.91
C VAL A 539 -23.91 13.30 -3.31
N TRP A 540 -23.96 12.36 -4.24
CA TRP A 540 -23.74 12.59 -5.67
C TRP A 540 -25.09 12.51 -6.39
N ASP A 541 -25.66 13.68 -6.72
CA ASP A 541 -26.91 13.80 -7.48
C ASP A 541 -26.72 13.59 -8.99
N GLN A 542 -25.46 13.41 -9.42
CA GLN A 542 -25.07 12.96 -10.76
C GLN A 542 -24.32 11.62 -10.64
N PRO A 543 -25.02 10.49 -10.39
CA PRO A 543 -24.38 9.18 -10.23
C PRO A 543 -23.46 8.78 -11.39
N GLU A 544 -23.78 9.21 -12.62
CA GLU A 544 -22.99 8.93 -13.82
C GLU A 544 -21.53 9.41 -13.71
N ARG A 545 -21.25 10.42 -12.87
CA ARG A 545 -19.89 10.90 -12.61
C ARG A 545 -19.01 9.78 -12.07
N LEU A 546 -19.48 9.10 -11.01
CA LEU A 546 -18.75 7.98 -10.41
C LEU A 546 -18.95 6.69 -11.20
N LEU A 547 -20.14 6.45 -11.74
CA LEU A 547 -20.43 5.25 -12.55
C LEU A 547 -19.67 5.21 -13.89
N SER A 548 -18.95 6.29 -14.25
CA SER A 548 -18.00 6.30 -15.36
C SER A 548 -16.68 5.58 -15.09
N ARG A 549 -16.35 5.28 -13.82
CA ARG A 549 -15.14 4.54 -13.44
C ARG A 549 -15.24 3.05 -13.77
N ALA A 550 -14.13 2.38 -14.04
CA ALA A 550 -14.08 0.95 -14.36
C ALA A 550 -14.00 0.04 -13.12
N ASP A 551 -13.79 0.59 -11.92
CA ASP A 551 -13.35 -0.11 -10.72
C ASP A 551 -14.47 -0.27 -9.66
N TYR A 552 -15.72 -0.42 -10.10
CA TYR A 552 -16.84 -0.69 -9.20
C TYR A 552 -17.64 -1.94 -9.55
N TYR A 553 -18.40 -2.37 -8.55
CA TYR A 553 -19.46 -3.36 -8.68
C TYR A 553 -20.58 -2.99 -7.70
N GLY A 554 -21.76 -3.56 -7.87
CA GLY A 554 -22.89 -3.27 -6.98
C GLY A 554 -23.80 -4.48 -6.77
N ALA A 555 -24.48 -4.49 -5.64
CA ALA A 555 -25.48 -5.48 -5.28
C ALA A 555 -26.76 -4.78 -4.83
N ASN A 556 -27.92 -5.30 -5.24
CA ASN A 556 -29.22 -4.75 -4.83
C ASN A 556 -29.67 -5.29 -3.45
N GLY A 557 -28.73 -5.48 -2.52
CA GLY A 557 -28.92 -6.01 -1.18
C GLY A 557 -27.65 -5.84 -0.34
N ASP A 558 -27.76 -6.13 0.96
CA ASP A 558 -26.64 -6.05 1.90
C ASP A 558 -25.73 -7.27 1.74
N THR A 559 -24.51 -7.05 1.25
CA THR A 559 -23.57 -8.12 0.91
C THR A 559 -22.21 -7.97 1.57
N TYR A 560 -21.98 -6.88 2.32
CA TYR A 560 -20.67 -6.53 2.85
C TYR A 560 -19.59 -6.53 1.75
N GLY A 561 -19.95 -6.15 0.52
CA GLY A 561 -19.03 -6.12 -0.62
C GLY A 561 -18.45 -7.49 -0.98
N VAL A 562 -19.26 -8.55 -0.96
CA VAL A 562 -18.76 -9.91 -1.20
C VAL A 562 -18.13 -10.07 -2.59
N VAL A 563 -16.83 -10.37 -2.57
CA VAL A 563 -16.04 -10.82 -3.71
C VAL A 563 -15.31 -12.13 -3.43
N ASN A 564 -15.24 -12.54 -2.16
CA ASN A 564 -14.67 -13.81 -1.74
C ASN A 564 -15.52 -14.99 -2.23
N PRO A 565 -15.01 -15.85 -3.15
CA PRO A 565 -15.75 -16.99 -3.69
C PRO A 565 -16.29 -17.95 -2.63
N ALA A 566 -15.56 -18.12 -1.51
CA ALA A 566 -15.95 -18.99 -0.41
C ALA A 566 -17.15 -18.47 0.40
N LYS A 567 -17.55 -17.21 0.20
CA LYS A 567 -18.64 -16.55 0.93
C LYS A 567 -19.80 -16.11 0.04
N ILE A 568 -19.69 -16.19 -1.29
CA ILE A 568 -20.75 -15.73 -2.22
C ILE A 568 -22.11 -16.37 -1.93
N SER A 569 -22.14 -17.69 -1.69
CA SER A 569 -23.38 -18.44 -1.42
C SER A 569 -24.09 -17.99 -0.14
N GLN A 570 -23.34 -17.49 0.85
CA GLN A 570 -23.88 -17.02 2.13
C GLN A 570 -24.71 -15.73 1.98
N TYR A 571 -24.33 -14.85 1.07
CA TYR A 571 -24.92 -13.51 0.96
C TYR A 571 -25.98 -13.36 -0.15
N GLY A 572 -26.10 -14.34 -1.04
CA GLY A 572 -27.27 -14.58 -1.91
C GLY A 572 -27.61 -13.52 -2.97
N ALA A 573 -27.17 -12.26 -2.84
CA ALA A 573 -27.38 -11.22 -3.82
C ALA A 573 -26.31 -11.29 -4.92
N LYS A 574 -26.75 -11.32 -6.19
CA LYS A 574 -25.85 -11.32 -7.33
C LYS A 574 -25.28 -9.92 -7.54
N SER A 575 -23.96 -9.79 -7.40
CA SER A 575 -23.21 -8.61 -7.78
C SER A 575 -23.32 -8.36 -9.30
N THR A 576 -23.29 -7.10 -9.70
CA THR A 576 -23.27 -6.67 -11.10
C THR A 576 -22.30 -5.51 -11.28
N LYS A 577 -21.65 -5.45 -12.43
CA LYS A 577 -20.81 -4.32 -12.86
C LYS A 577 -21.48 -3.45 -13.92
N ASP A 578 -22.71 -3.81 -14.33
CA ASP A 578 -23.49 -3.09 -15.33
C ASP A 578 -24.13 -1.81 -14.71
N PRO A 579 -23.73 -0.60 -15.15
CA PRO A 579 -24.27 0.65 -14.64
C PRO A 579 -25.78 0.79 -14.85
N PHE A 580 -26.33 0.24 -15.95
CA PHE A 580 -27.75 0.33 -16.27
C PHE A 580 -28.61 -0.57 -15.38
N LYS A 581 -28.03 -1.66 -14.83
CA LYS A 581 -28.66 -2.45 -13.76
C LYS A 581 -28.57 -1.73 -12.42
N ILE A 582 -27.41 -1.17 -12.08
CA ILE A 582 -27.20 -0.42 -10.83
C ILE A 582 -28.14 0.79 -10.75
N ALA A 583 -28.35 1.51 -11.85
CA ALA A 583 -29.29 2.63 -11.94
C ALA A 583 -30.73 2.27 -11.53
N LYS A 584 -31.10 0.98 -11.61
CA LYS A 584 -32.42 0.46 -11.25
C LYS A 584 -32.49 -0.08 -9.82
N PHE A 585 -31.41 -0.01 -9.04
CA PHE A 585 -31.42 -0.49 -7.66
C PHE A 585 -32.50 0.21 -6.84
N GLY A 586 -33.23 -0.60 -6.08
CA GLY A 586 -34.40 -0.21 -5.31
C GLY A 586 -34.42 -0.77 -3.90
N GLY A 587 -33.55 -1.74 -3.59
CA GLY A 587 -33.42 -2.31 -2.26
C GLY A 587 -32.99 -1.26 -1.24
N SER A 588 -33.57 -1.28 -0.05
CA SER A 588 -33.17 -0.38 1.04
C SER A 588 -31.72 -0.58 1.46
N SER A 589 -31.18 -1.79 1.34
CA SER A 589 -29.78 -2.07 1.67
C SER A 589 -28.89 -2.30 0.45
N ASN A 590 -29.24 -1.74 -0.71
CA ASN A 590 -28.35 -1.84 -1.89
C ASN A 590 -26.99 -1.17 -1.63
N GLU A 591 -25.98 -1.66 -2.34
CA GLU A 591 -24.59 -1.25 -2.21
C GLU A 591 -23.95 -1.08 -3.59
N VAL A 592 -23.13 -0.04 -3.74
CA VAL A 592 -22.22 0.18 -4.86
C VAL A 592 -20.83 0.39 -4.27
N MET A 593 -19.92 -0.50 -4.63
CA MET A 593 -18.59 -0.64 -4.04
C MET A 593 -17.57 -0.13 -5.05
N PHE A 594 -16.86 0.95 -4.72
CA PHE A 594 -15.77 1.51 -5.51
C PHE A 594 -14.44 1.10 -4.91
N ALA A 595 -13.49 0.64 -5.72
CA ALA A 595 -12.17 0.23 -5.23
C ALA A 595 -11.42 1.39 -4.56
N ASP A 596 -10.75 1.07 -3.46
CA ASP A 596 -9.87 1.92 -2.64
C ASP A 596 -10.48 3.20 -2.07
N GLY A 597 -10.98 4.12 -2.90
CA GLY A 597 -11.56 5.37 -2.44
C GLY A 597 -12.14 6.27 -3.53
N ILE A 598 -12.70 7.40 -3.07
CA ILE A 598 -13.29 8.47 -3.86
C ILE A 598 -12.72 9.80 -3.37
N ASP A 599 -12.34 10.66 -4.30
CA ASP A 599 -11.96 12.05 -4.03
C ASP A 599 -13.19 12.88 -3.66
N LEU A 600 -13.11 13.63 -2.57
CA LEU A 600 -14.22 14.45 -2.07
C LEU A 600 -14.08 15.93 -2.42
N LEU A 601 -12.89 16.39 -2.81
CA LEU A 601 -12.60 17.81 -2.98
C LEU A 601 -12.40 18.19 -4.45
N GLY A 602 -12.00 17.23 -5.30
CA GLY A 602 -11.78 17.45 -6.72
C GLY A 602 -13.02 17.31 -7.61
N ALA A 603 -12.78 16.92 -8.87
CA ALA A 603 -13.80 16.81 -9.91
C ALA A 603 -14.82 15.69 -9.64
N GLU A 604 -14.41 14.62 -8.95
CA GLU A 604 -15.28 13.52 -8.53
C GLU A 604 -16.10 13.82 -7.27
N GLY A 605 -15.89 14.97 -6.62
CA GLY A 605 -16.50 15.29 -5.32
C GLY A 605 -18.03 15.27 -5.30
N PRO A 606 -18.66 15.23 -4.11
CA PRO A 606 -20.11 15.17 -3.97
C PRO A 606 -20.81 16.41 -4.53
N SER A 607 -22.05 16.24 -4.98
CA SER A 607 -22.94 17.35 -5.36
C SER A 607 -23.44 18.11 -4.15
N ARG A 608 -23.63 17.41 -3.02
CA ARG A 608 -24.04 17.99 -1.73
C ARG A 608 -23.33 17.28 -0.58
N ILE A 609 -22.92 18.07 0.40
CA ILE A 609 -22.47 17.62 1.72
C ILE A 609 -23.53 18.07 2.71
N LEU A 610 -24.32 17.11 3.20
CA LEU A 610 -25.40 17.38 4.14
C LEU A 610 -24.85 17.35 5.57
N CYS A 611 -25.17 18.37 6.35
CA CYS A 611 -24.95 18.43 7.79
C CYS A 611 -26.28 18.22 8.52
N SER A 612 -26.27 18.10 9.85
CA SER A 612 -27.51 18.02 10.63
C SER A 612 -28.12 19.39 10.95
N ASN A 613 -27.32 20.44 10.95
CA ASN A 613 -27.73 21.78 11.34
C ASN A 613 -26.70 22.84 10.86
N THR A 614 -27.08 24.11 11.00
CA THR A 614 -26.26 25.27 10.63
C THR A 614 -24.89 25.28 11.31
N THR A 615 -24.80 24.92 12.59
CA THR A 615 -23.51 24.90 13.31
C THR A 615 -22.52 23.93 12.69
N GLN A 616 -22.96 22.71 12.40
CA GLN A 616 -22.13 21.71 11.72
C GLN A 616 -21.72 22.15 10.32
N ARG A 617 -22.65 22.75 9.56
CA ARG A 617 -22.38 23.30 8.23
C ARG A 617 -21.29 24.36 8.28
N ASP A 618 -21.41 25.31 9.20
CA ASP A 618 -20.47 26.42 9.33
C ASP A 618 -19.09 25.93 9.78
N GLU A 619 -19.03 24.92 10.65
CA GLU A 619 -17.78 24.25 11.04
C GLU A 619 -17.08 23.58 9.84
N ILE A 620 -17.83 22.84 9.01
CA ILE A 620 -17.26 22.20 7.81
C ILE A 620 -16.79 23.24 6.80
N ARG A 621 -17.56 24.31 6.58
CA ARG A 621 -17.15 25.40 5.68
C ARG A 621 -15.86 26.07 6.16
N ALA A 622 -15.77 26.39 7.44
CA ALA A 622 -14.57 26.99 8.02
C ALA A 622 -13.34 26.07 7.88
N MET A 623 -13.51 24.76 8.09
CA MET A 623 -12.46 23.77 7.86
C MET A 623 -11.99 23.77 6.39
N LEU A 624 -12.91 23.70 5.44
CA LEU A 624 -12.58 23.66 4.02
C LEU A 624 -11.89 24.96 3.56
N GLN A 625 -12.37 26.11 4.03
CA GLN A 625 -11.75 27.42 3.76
C GLN A 625 -10.34 27.51 4.33
N ALA A 626 -10.11 27.02 5.57
CA ALA A 626 -8.78 26.97 6.17
C ALA A 626 -7.80 26.09 5.37
N LYS A 627 -8.31 25.09 4.64
CA LYS A 627 -7.55 24.27 3.70
C LYS A 627 -7.42 24.86 2.28
N GLY A 628 -7.97 26.05 2.04
CA GLY A 628 -7.95 26.70 0.72
C GLY A 628 -8.94 26.10 -0.29
N VAL A 629 -9.89 25.27 0.14
CA VAL A 629 -10.91 24.68 -0.74
C VAL A 629 -12.03 25.69 -0.93
N THR A 630 -12.17 26.21 -2.15
CA THR A 630 -13.20 27.20 -2.51
C THR A 630 -14.33 26.62 -3.34
N ALA A 631 -14.10 25.49 -4.01
CA ALA A 631 -15.10 24.79 -4.81
C ALA A 631 -14.91 23.27 -4.75
N ILE A 632 -16.01 22.53 -4.94
CA ILE A 632 -16.04 21.07 -5.07
C ILE A 632 -16.81 20.73 -6.33
N ALA A 633 -16.24 19.87 -7.19
CA ALA A 633 -16.82 19.51 -8.48
C ALA A 633 -17.30 20.71 -9.32
N GLY A 634 -16.52 21.80 -9.30
CA GLY A 634 -16.80 23.04 -10.05
C GLY A 634 -17.86 23.96 -9.43
N LYS A 635 -18.38 23.65 -8.23
CA LYS A 635 -19.36 24.49 -7.51
C LYS A 635 -18.77 25.11 -6.24
N PRO A 636 -19.12 26.35 -5.89
CA PRO A 636 -18.71 26.95 -4.62
C PRO A 636 -19.09 26.09 -3.42
N ILE A 637 -18.23 26.05 -2.39
CA ILE A 637 -18.50 25.25 -1.18
C ILE A 637 -19.80 25.67 -0.46
N GLU A 638 -20.24 26.91 -0.64
CA GLU A 638 -21.48 27.45 -0.06
C GLU A 638 -22.74 26.83 -0.70
N GLU A 639 -22.63 26.33 -1.94
CA GLU A 639 -23.71 25.62 -2.63
C GLU A 639 -23.66 24.11 -2.36
N VAL A 640 -22.47 23.58 -2.05
CA VAL A 640 -22.27 22.14 -1.82
C VAL A 640 -22.52 21.76 -0.37
N VAL A 641 -22.00 22.52 0.60
CA VAL A 641 -22.11 22.22 2.03
C VAL A 641 -23.37 22.86 2.60
N ILE A 642 -24.39 22.06 2.92
CA ILE A 642 -25.71 22.52 3.36
C ILE A 642 -26.14 21.87 4.68
N ALA A 643 -27.12 22.49 5.35
CA ALA A 643 -27.67 22.04 6.64
C ALA A 643 -29.01 21.33 6.46
#